data_AF-A0A0S7ZNL9-F1
#
_entry.id   AF-A0A0S7ZNL9-F1
#
_cell.length_a   1.000
_cell.length_b   1.000
_cell.length_c   1.000
_cell.angle_alpha   90.00
_cell.angle_beta   90.00
_cell.angle_gamma   90.00
#
_symmetry.space_group_name_H-M   'P 1'
#
loop_
_entity.id
_entity.type
_entity.pdbx_description
1 polymer ?
#
loop_
_entity_poly.entity_id
_entity_poly.type
_entity_poly.pdbx_seq_one_letter_code
_entity_poly.pdbx_strand_id
1 'polypeptide(L)'
;MNRVNTFILLFFSFLLSFLVVFLFLRETQVREPQVILSPLKIEAYRIDRHPLPDADIYLNQRFIGRTDSKGFFLKDINLVVGESYILRIEKERDGYVYGPWETHFRVEEERRRRREKKKIEEESVPNLEGESDILTEIERAQLGKASQYEKYHFLAVIDGYMFYSIRVLGKDDSTIQDAAVIINGKEEGKTDRKGIIIVRYSGEDSKEDDIQVFKEGEHIWMNRVQINPSASIDIRLNQMLLIDLQINTEYYDVVRGVENVDVYLGKEFVGRTDEEGLFSFKYMNENGVDGSLELTIEYPDPYLPKKQRRNFLIREDLPKLTVVDFAYNRKTVSPKVAVMPIAFKDRNNFFLRRHTHDLKTAIEDNISSEGFFSVVPSAGVSEMFRQFNIDFRDSGMNWKDIPNIKKEVDAILVGDMSGESSGLNVSIQAFDYTGERIFEVARTVTLRELQALSEDVAQRLKANFPLEGNIISVEKKLSINLGARQGIRKNNLFYGFVDYYDRMKKSYAKKRVVKLIVTDVGKNRSEGELESVTEGYLLEAGVKVKRFIESAGTQKDLTVTVEVISEKSPVSEANVYLDDQWYGQTDYAGKLDVIAKSGINIDFLVYKEGYIPGLMSAKVNEDSSVLRFELKRGKSTFQISTEPEGALVFIDGEYRGTSPIIDKPLIVPYGFHLLELEMKGYGKYRNYVNFSDKRVSFTRENRIILYKDLLGDAEKEYSVENIDTAISLLLNIPDSHPDYRSAMELLGYIYFSDIRDYRRAIEYYSRSLKAVDGEIKSAENIFSYYNLGQAYYNEAESAFYSSSEYAQYNYLQAVNNFEYVKARKGRLPVQRRLTVYQDTLFYLAVCYQKLYYLTQKSEYLSKAYYVWIDYFDFFPDELSRDSYFKKQHRIATSYRQEAVRLYGAD
;
A
#
# COMPACT_ATOMS: atom_id res chain seq x y z
N MET A 1 -23.44 -32.07 -123.44
CA MET A 1 -22.56 -32.54 -122.35
C MET A 1 -23.40 -32.87 -121.14
N ASN A 2 -23.26 -33.99 -120.45
CA ASN A 2 -23.30 -35.38 -120.90
C ASN A 2 -23.92 -36.11 -119.70
N ARG A 3 -24.95 -36.96 -119.89
CA ARG A 3 -25.68 -37.63 -118.79
C ARG A 3 -24.77 -38.43 -117.83
N VAL A 4 -23.55 -38.75 -118.26
CA VAL A 4 -22.48 -39.39 -117.47
C VAL A 4 -21.89 -38.43 -116.42
N ASN A 5 -21.74 -37.13 -116.71
CA ASN A 5 -21.26 -36.14 -115.72
C ASN A 5 -22.31 -35.86 -114.65
N THR A 6 -23.60 -35.90 -114.99
CA THR A 6 -24.68 -35.73 -114.00
C THR A 6 -24.77 -36.91 -113.06
N PHE A 7 -24.50 -38.14 -113.53
CA PHE A 7 -24.50 -39.34 -112.68
C PHE A 7 -23.26 -39.41 -111.76
N ILE A 8 -22.08 -38.98 -112.24
CA ILE A 8 -20.88 -38.86 -111.40
C ILE A 8 -21.02 -37.72 -110.39
N LEU A 9 -21.63 -36.58 -110.76
CA LEU A 9 -21.95 -35.49 -109.83
C LEU A 9 -23.03 -35.89 -108.82
N LEU A 10 -24.03 -36.68 -109.20
CA LEU A 10 -25.03 -37.21 -108.27
C LEU A 10 -24.44 -38.30 -107.35
N PHE A 11 -23.53 -39.14 -107.85
CA PHE A 11 -22.84 -40.15 -107.02
C PHE A 11 -21.84 -39.50 -106.06
N PHE A 12 -21.06 -38.51 -106.51
CA PHE A 12 -20.21 -37.72 -105.61
C PHE A 12 -21.04 -36.87 -104.65
N SER A 13 -22.16 -36.27 -105.07
CA SER A 13 -23.08 -35.55 -104.18
C SER A 13 -23.73 -36.47 -103.15
N PHE A 14 -24.06 -37.70 -103.53
CA PHE A 14 -24.58 -38.72 -102.62
C PHE A 14 -23.50 -39.23 -101.67
N LEU A 15 -22.26 -39.43 -102.13
CA LEU A 15 -21.13 -39.88 -101.31
C LEU A 15 -20.61 -38.75 -100.40
N LEU A 16 -20.64 -37.49 -100.86
CA LEU A 16 -20.31 -36.31 -100.06
C LEU A 16 -21.44 -36.00 -99.08
N SER A 17 -22.71 -36.18 -99.45
CA SER A 17 -23.83 -36.11 -98.49
C SER A 17 -23.78 -37.26 -97.49
N PHE A 18 -23.37 -38.46 -97.91
CA PHE A 18 -23.19 -39.59 -96.98
C PHE A 18 -21.97 -39.38 -96.09
N LEU A 19 -20.88 -38.79 -96.58
CA LEU A 19 -19.70 -38.41 -95.79
C LEU A 19 -19.99 -37.22 -94.87
N VAL A 20 -20.76 -36.23 -95.32
CA VAL A 20 -21.20 -35.08 -94.51
C VAL A 20 -22.22 -35.54 -93.50
N VAL A 21 -23.14 -36.45 -93.81
CA VAL A 21 -24.06 -37.05 -92.84
C VAL A 21 -23.31 -38.01 -91.90
N PHE A 22 -22.29 -38.73 -92.35
CA PHE A 22 -21.45 -39.60 -91.50
C PHE A 22 -20.51 -38.79 -90.60
N LEU A 23 -19.94 -37.69 -91.09
CA LEU A 23 -19.15 -36.74 -90.30
C LEU A 23 -20.06 -35.93 -89.38
N PHE A 24 -21.21 -35.44 -89.83
CA PHE A 24 -22.21 -34.77 -89.00
C PHE A 24 -22.77 -35.70 -87.94
N LEU A 25 -23.10 -36.97 -88.25
CA LEU A 25 -23.49 -37.97 -87.23
C LEU A 25 -22.34 -38.32 -86.27
N ARG A 26 -21.08 -38.16 -86.69
CA ARG A 26 -19.89 -38.35 -85.86
C ARG A 26 -19.54 -37.12 -85.02
N GLU A 27 -19.91 -35.92 -85.47
CA GLU A 27 -19.68 -34.62 -84.81
C GLU A 27 -20.88 -34.19 -83.95
N THR A 28 -22.09 -34.68 -84.24
CA THR A 28 -23.31 -34.53 -83.41
C THR A 28 -23.59 -35.73 -82.51
N GLN A 29 -22.64 -36.63 -82.32
CA GLN A 29 -22.54 -37.35 -81.05
C GLN A 29 -21.82 -36.44 -80.04
N VAL A 30 -22.51 -35.37 -79.63
CA VAL A 30 -22.31 -34.88 -78.27
C VAL A 30 -22.76 -36.04 -77.41
N ARG A 31 -21.81 -36.89 -76.97
CA ARG A 31 -22.09 -37.84 -75.91
C ARG A 31 -22.69 -37.01 -74.80
N GLU A 32 -23.95 -37.29 -74.43
CA GLU A 32 -24.54 -36.65 -73.26
C GLU A 32 -23.51 -36.72 -72.14
N PRO A 33 -23.23 -35.60 -71.44
CA PRO A 33 -22.26 -35.58 -70.37
C PRO A 33 -22.58 -36.74 -69.44
N GLN A 34 -21.70 -37.74 -69.41
CA GLN A 34 -21.97 -38.95 -68.68
C GLN A 34 -21.89 -38.58 -67.20
N VAL A 35 -23.06 -38.47 -66.57
CA VAL A 35 -23.16 -38.27 -65.12
C VAL A 35 -22.98 -39.62 -64.45
N ILE A 36 -21.96 -39.73 -63.61
CA ILE A 36 -21.78 -40.87 -62.72
C ILE A 36 -22.22 -40.46 -61.31
N LEU A 37 -22.97 -41.34 -60.66
CA LEU A 37 -23.22 -41.24 -59.22
C LEU A 37 -22.02 -41.89 -58.51
N SER A 38 -21.28 -41.14 -57.71
CA SER A 38 -20.10 -41.65 -57.03
C SER A 38 -20.06 -41.18 -55.56
N PRO A 39 -19.67 -42.05 -54.62
CA PRO A 39 -19.51 -41.66 -53.23
C PRO A 39 -18.29 -40.75 -53.08
N LEU A 40 -18.51 -39.49 -52.68
CA LEU A 40 -17.44 -38.60 -52.25
C LEU A 40 -17.16 -38.86 -50.78
N LYS A 41 -15.93 -39.33 -50.48
CA LYS A 41 -15.44 -39.57 -49.11
C LYS A 41 -14.43 -38.50 -48.73
N ILE A 42 -14.56 -37.96 -47.52
CA ILE A 42 -13.63 -36.96 -46.99
C ILE A 42 -13.33 -37.28 -45.53
N GLU A 43 -12.07 -37.22 -45.16
CA GLU A 43 -11.62 -37.20 -43.77
C GLU A 43 -10.93 -35.86 -43.50
N ALA A 44 -11.48 -35.06 -42.60
CA ALA A 44 -10.92 -33.77 -42.21
C ALA A 44 -10.28 -33.88 -40.83
N TYR A 45 -8.97 -33.61 -40.78
CA TYR A 45 -8.19 -33.52 -39.56
C TYR A 45 -7.55 -32.14 -39.46
N ARG A 46 -7.35 -31.69 -38.24
CA ARG A 46 -6.52 -30.55 -37.91
C ARG A 46 -5.04 -30.87 -38.13
N ILE A 47 -4.20 -29.85 -38.24
CA ILE A 47 -2.74 -30.02 -38.31
C ILE A 47 -2.15 -30.76 -37.10
N ASP A 48 -2.80 -30.65 -35.93
CA ASP A 48 -2.49 -31.38 -34.71
C ASP A 48 -3.05 -32.82 -34.68
N ARG A 49 -3.55 -33.32 -35.82
CA ARG A 49 -4.07 -34.67 -36.05
C ARG A 49 -5.37 -35.03 -35.34
N HIS A 50 -6.02 -34.08 -34.67
CA HIS A 50 -7.35 -34.34 -34.15
C HIS A 50 -8.41 -34.21 -35.26
N PRO A 51 -9.52 -34.98 -35.20
CA PRO A 51 -10.61 -34.84 -36.18
C PRO A 51 -11.18 -33.41 -36.15
N LEU A 52 -11.62 -32.92 -37.31
CA LEU A 52 -12.30 -31.64 -37.46
C LEU A 52 -13.79 -31.89 -37.73
N PRO A 53 -14.62 -31.98 -36.67
CA PRO A 53 -16.05 -32.20 -36.82
C PRO A 53 -16.76 -30.94 -37.32
N ASP A 54 -17.91 -31.13 -37.97
CA ASP A 54 -18.75 -30.06 -38.50
C ASP A 54 -18.01 -29.07 -39.42
N ALA A 55 -16.98 -29.51 -40.16
CA ALA A 55 -16.34 -28.71 -41.20
C ALA A 55 -17.28 -28.62 -42.41
N ASP A 56 -17.51 -27.41 -42.92
CA ASP A 56 -18.33 -27.19 -44.12
C ASP A 56 -17.57 -27.62 -45.37
N ILE A 57 -18.25 -28.38 -46.22
CA ILE A 57 -17.70 -28.90 -47.46
C ILE A 57 -18.44 -28.27 -48.63
N TYR A 58 -17.66 -27.69 -49.53
CA TYR A 58 -18.15 -27.06 -50.76
C TYR A 58 -17.56 -27.75 -51.98
N LEU A 59 -18.40 -28.01 -52.97
CA LEU A 59 -17.99 -28.49 -54.29
C LEU A 59 -18.39 -27.46 -55.33
N ASN A 60 -17.42 -26.90 -56.06
CA ASN A 60 -17.62 -25.78 -56.99
C ASN A 60 -18.41 -24.63 -56.33
N GLN A 61 -18.00 -24.20 -55.14
CA GLN A 61 -18.64 -23.15 -54.32
C GLN A 61 -20.06 -23.48 -53.82
N ARG A 62 -20.60 -24.67 -54.12
CA ARG A 62 -21.89 -25.12 -53.58
C ARG A 62 -21.68 -25.94 -52.33
N PHE A 63 -22.34 -25.55 -51.24
CA PHE A 63 -22.36 -26.34 -50.00
C PHE A 63 -23.00 -27.72 -50.23
N ILE A 64 -22.29 -28.78 -49.86
CA ILE A 64 -22.73 -30.16 -50.06
C ILE A 64 -22.92 -30.95 -48.76
N GLY A 65 -22.38 -30.48 -47.63
CA GLY A 65 -22.63 -31.04 -46.30
C GLY A 65 -21.50 -30.74 -45.31
N ARG A 66 -21.51 -31.44 -44.18
CA ARG A 66 -20.56 -31.28 -43.08
C ARG A 66 -19.95 -32.60 -42.65
N THR A 67 -18.73 -32.55 -42.14
CA THR A 67 -18.13 -33.71 -41.47
C THR A 67 -18.85 -34.07 -40.18
N ASP A 68 -18.86 -35.35 -39.84
CA ASP A 68 -19.41 -35.88 -38.59
C ASP A 68 -18.48 -35.64 -37.38
N SER A 69 -18.85 -36.16 -36.21
CA SER A 69 -18.07 -36.01 -34.97
C SER A 69 -16.65 -36.58 -35.03
N LYS A 70 -16.37 -37.45 -36.00
CA LYS A 70 -15.07 -38.08 -36.22
C LYS A 70 -14.31 -37.43 -37.39
N GLY A 71 -14.83 -36.34 -37.97
CA GLY A 71 -14.21 -35.65 -39.10
C GLY A 71 -14.52 -36.29 -40.46
N PHE A 72 -15.44 -37.25 -40.54
CA PHE A 72 -15.74 -37.96 -41.79
C PHE A 72 -16.95 -37.36 -42.51
N PHE A 73 -16.91 -37.37 -43.83
CA PHE A 73 -18.06 -37.07 -44.68
C PHE A 73 -18.16 -38.10 -45.81
N LEU A 74 -19.37 -38.63 -45.99
CA LEU A 74 -19.70 -39.57 -47.07
C LEU A 74 -21.03 -39.15 -47.69
N LYS A 75 -21.02 -38.88 -49.00
CA LYS A 75 -22.24 -38.57 -49.75
C LYS A 75 -22.12 -38.97 -51.21
N ASP A 76 -23.16 -39.57 -51.75
CA ASP A 76 -23.24 -39.83 -53.19
C ASP A 76 -23.49 -38.53 -53.95
N ILE A 77 -22.61 -38.22 -54.91
CA ILE A 77 -22.66 -36.99 -55.71
C ILE A 77 -22.67 -37.35 -57.20
N ASN A 78 -23.48 -36.60 -57.94
CA ASN A 78 -23.52 -36.64 -59.39
C ASN A 78 -22.31 -35.88 -59.94
N LEU A 79 -21.39 -36.59 -60.58
CA LEU A 79 -20.18 -36.05 -61.17
C LEU A 79 -20.22 -36.25 -62.69
N VAL A 80 -19.87 -35.22 -63.45
CA VAL A 80 -19.83 -35.29 -64.92
C VAL A 80 -18.45 -35.76 -65.37
N VAL A 81 -18.40 -36.86 -66.12
CA VAL A 81 -17.15 -37.40 -66.68
C VAL A 81 -16.50 -36.37 -67.61
N GLY A 82 -15.23 -36.07 -67.36
CA GLY A 82 -14.43 -35.10 -68.10
C GLY A 82 -14.36 -33.70 -67.49
N GLU A 83 -15.23 -33.36 -66.53
CA GLU A 83 -15.23 -32.08 -65.81
C GLU A 83 -14.24 -32.06 -64.64
N SER A 84 -13.81 -30.85 -64.28
CA SER A 84 -12.99 -30.57 -63.10
C SER A 84 -13.83 -29.92 -62.00
N TYR A 85 -13.62 -30.35 -60.76
CA TYR A 85 -14.31 -29.87 -59.58
C TYR A 85 -13.31 -29.27 -58.58
N ILE A 86 -13.72 -28.21 -57.89
CA ILE A 86 -13.01 -27.59 -56.77
C ILE A 86 -13.68 -28.06 -55.47
N LEU A 87 -12.93 -28.74 -54.62
CA LEU A 87 -13.36 -29.14 -53.29
C LEU A 87 -12.75 -28.16 -52.28
N ARG A 88 -13.58 -27.49 -51.48
CA ARG A 88 -13.17 -26.59 -50.40
C ARG A 88 -13.73 -27.07 -49.08
N ILE A 89 -12.89 -27.10 -48.05
CA ILE A 89 -13.26 -27.51 -46.69
C ILE A 89 -12.82 -26.40 -45.73
N GLU A 90 -13.73 -25.93 -44.88
CA GLU A 90 -13.44 -24.90 -43.89
C GLU A 90 -14.33 -25.03 -42.66
N LYS A 91 -13.87 -24.47 -41.53
CA LYS A 91 -14.65 -24.33 -40.30
C LYS A 91 -14.36 -22.96 -39.68
N GLU A 92 -15.29 -22.03 -39.85
CA GLU A 92 -15.23 -20.67 -39.28
C GLU A 92 -16.44 -20.37 -38.38
N ARG A 93 -16.80 -21.31 -37.49
CA ARG A 93 -17.92 -21.15 -36.54
C ARG A 93 -17.61 -21.84 -35.23
N ASP A 94 -18.40 -21.51 -34.21
CA ASP A 94 -18.34 -22.13 -32.87
C ASP A 94 -16.93 -22.10 -32.27
N GLY A 95 -16.13 -21.06 -32.59
CA GLY A 95 -14.84 -20.80 -31.96
C GLY A 95 -13.68 -21.50 -32.65
N TYR A 96 -13.94 -22.07 -33.83
CA TYR A 96 -12.97 -22.68 -34.71
C TYR A 96 -12.72 -21.74 -35.89
N VAL A 97 -11.44 -21.61 -36.26
CA VAL A 97 -10.99 -20.96 -37.50
C VAL A 97 -9.99 -21.89 -38.17
N TYR A 98 -10.49 -22.78 -39.02
CA TYR A 98 -9.71 -23.78 -39.76
C TYR A 98 -10.03 -23.71 -41.24
N GLY A 99 -8.98 -23.65 -42.07
CA GLY A 99 -9.10 -23.52 -43.51
C GLY A 99 -9.11 -22.08 -44.01
N PRO A 100 -9.46 -21.85 -45.30
CA PRO A 100 -9.94 -22.87 -46.23
C PRO A 100 -8.83 -23.83 -46.68
N TRP A 101 -9.16 -25.11 -46.78
CA TRP A 101 -8.37 -26.13 -47.49
C TRP A 101 -9.04 -26.39 -48.84
N GLU A 102 -8.29 -26.27 -49.94
CA GLU A 102 -8.83 -26.37 -51.29
C GLU A 102 -8.04 -27.37 -52.15
N THR A 103 -8.77 -28.13 -52.98
CA THR A 103 -8.18 -28.98 -54.01
C THR A 103 -9.00 -29.04 -55.29
N HIS A 104 -8.36 -29.42 -56.39
CA HIS A 104 -8.96 -29.64 -57.69
C HIS A 104 -8.84 -31.12 -58.10
N PHE A 105 -9.93 -31.71 -58.57
CA PHE A 105 -9.91 -33.05 -59.16
C PHE A 105 -10.73 -33.11 -60.44
N ARG A 106 -10.38 -34.05 -61.33
CA ARG A 106 -11.08 -34.28 -62.61
C ARG A 106 -11.71 -35.66 -62.63
N VAL A 107 -12.91 -35.76 -63.19
CA VAL A 107 -13.68 -37.01 -63.28
C VAL A 107 -13.25 -37.77 -64.54
N GLU A 108 -12.75 -39.00 -64.38
CA GLU A 108 -12.24 -39.82 -65.49
C GLU A 108 -13.17 -40.97 -65.89
N GLU A 109 -13.18 -41.34 -67.18
CA GLU A 109 -14.01 -42.42 -67.75
C GLU A 109 -13.46 -43.81 -67.37
N GLU A 110 -14.30 -44.71 -66.84
CA GLU A 110 -13.86 -46.07 -66.47
C GLU A 110 -13.56 -46.95 -67.70
N ARG A 111 -12.28 -47.15 -68.01
CA ARG A 111 -11.87 -48.21 -68.94
C ARG A 111 -12.01 -49.58 -68.28
N ARG A 112 -13.10 -50.30 -68.59
CA ARG A 112 -13.27 -51.73 -68.26
C ARG A 112 -12.07 -52.55 -68.77
N ARG A 113 -11.15 -52.95 -67.89
CA ARG A 113 -10.23 -54.07 -68.16
C ARG A 113 -11.00 -55.39 -68.00
N ARG A 114 -10.87 -56.27 -68.99
CA ARG A 114 -11.47 -57.63 -69.00
C ARG A 114 -10.90 -58.46 -67.83
N ARG A 115 -11.80 -59.23 -67.22
CA ARG A 115 -11.63 -60.11 -66.05
C ARG A 115 -10.52 -61.16 -66.25
N GLU A 116 -9.68 -61.33 -65.22
CA GLU A 116 -9.34 -62.66 -64.72
C GLU A 116 -9.99 -62.83 -63.34
N LYS A 117 -10.74 -63.92 -63.19
CA LYS A 117 -11.37 -64.35 -61.94
C LYS A 117 -10.30 -64.91 -61.01
N LYS A 118 -10.13 -64.31 -59.83
CA LYS A 118 -9.81 -65.05 -58.61
C LYS A 118 -10.80 -64.64 -57.52
N LYS A 119 -11.26 -65.64 -56.76
CA LYS A 119 -12.21 -65.56 -55.66
C LYS A 119 -12.04 -64.28 -54.81
N ILE A 120 -13.13 -63.58 -54.56
CA ILE A 120 -13.26 -62.65 -53.43
C ILE A 120 -13.65 -63.52 -52.24
N GLU A 121 -12.66 -63.90 -51.44
CA GLU A 121 -12.88 -64.08 -50.00
C GLU A 121 -12.95 -62.68 -49.38
N GLU A 122 -13.74 -62.55 -48.32
CA GLU A 122 -13.76 -61.38 -47.44
C GLU A 122 -12.35 -61.19 -46.84
N GLU A 123 -11.49 -60.45 -47.54
CA GLU A 123 -10.24 -59.94 -46.97
C GLU A 123 -10.50 -58.51 -46.49
N SER A 124 -10.38 -58.36 -45.18
CA SER A 124 -10.18 -57.11 -44.46
C SER A 124 -9.29 -56.15 -45.24
N VAL A 125 -9.72 -54.90 -45.35
CA VAL A 125 -8.85 -53.77 -45.71
C VAL A 125 -7.60 -53.84 -44.82
N PRO A 126 -6.37 -53.87 -45.38
CA PRO A 126 -5.17 -53.89 -44.55
C PRO A 126 -5.10 -52.57 -43.77
N ASN A 127 -4.82 -52.65 -42.47
CA ASN A 127 -4.45 -51.49 -41.68
C ASN A 127 -3.23 -50.81 -42.33
N LEU A 128 -3.21 -49.47 -42.30
CA LEU A 128 -2.05 -48.65 -42.62
C LEU A 128 -0.90 -48.96 -41.64
N GLU A 129 -0.13 -50.02 -41.86
CA GLU A 129 0.91 -50.49 -40.91
C GLU A 129 2.34 -50.03 -41.29
N GLY A 130 2.52 -49.25 -42.36
CA GLY A 130 3.83 -48.74 -42.80
C GLY A 130 3.94 -47.21 -42.73
N GLU A 131 4.95 -46.69 -42.03
CA GLU A 131 5.23 -45.24 -41.88
C GLU A 131 5.44 -44.54 -43.24
N SER A 132 5.94 -45.24 -44.27
CA SER A 132 6.14 -44.73 -45.63
C SER A 132 4.83 -44.55 -46.42
N ASP A 133 3.85 -45.42 -46.22
CA ASP A 133 2.57 -45.38 -46.95
C ASP A 133 1.67 -44.27 -46.40
N ILE A 134 1.75 -44.02 -45.08
CA ILE A 134 1.07 -42.90 -44.41
C ILE A 134 1.67 -41.55 -44.85
N LEU A 135 3.01 -41.43 -44.90
CA LEU A 135 3.68 -40.21 -45.38
C LEU A 135 3.35 -39.89 -46.84
N THR A 136 3.22 -40.93 -47.68
CA THR A 136 2.88 -40.79 -49.10
C THR A 136 1.43 -40.32 -49.30
N GLU A 137 0.48 -40.80 -48.48
CA GLU A 137 -0.90 -40.29 -48.53
C GLU A 137 -1.04 -38.91 -47.86
N ILE A 138 -0.22 -38.57 -46.86
CA ILE A 138 -0.15 -37.21 -46.30
C ILE A 138 0.41 -36.20 -47.33
N GLU A 139 1.47 -36.53 -48.07
CA GLU A 139 1.98 -35.67 -49.16
C GLU A 139 0.95 -35.50 -50.28
N ARG A 140 0.20 -36.56 -50.61
CA ARG A 140 -0.90 -36.49 -51.59
C ARG A 140 -2.05 -35.62 -51.11
N ALA A 141 -2.46 -35.78 -49.86
CA ALA A 141 -3.44 -34.96 -49.17
C ALA A 141 -3.01 -33.48 -49.15
N GLN A 142 -1.75 -33.17 -48.86
CA GLN A 142 -1.20 -31.82 -48.92
C GLN A 142 -1.19 -31.23 -50.34
N LEU A 143 -1.09 -32.07 -51.37
CA LEU A 143 -1.24 -31.70 -52.78
C LEU A 143 -2.71 -31.78 -53.27
N GLY A 144 -3.65 -32.05 -52.37
CA GLY A 144 -5.07 -32.14 -52.66
C GLY A 144 -5.51 -33.35 -53.50
N LYS A 145 -4.64 -34.33 -53.73
CA LYS A 145 -4.95 -35.48 -54.60
C LYS A 145 -5.82 -36.49 -53.86
N ALA A 146 -6.77 -37.09 -54.59
CA ALA A 146 -7.56 -38.20 -54.08
C ALA A 146 -6.67 -39.41 -53.73
N SER A 147 -7.13 -40.23 -52.79
CA SER A 147 -6.45 -41.44 -52.35
C SER A 147 -6.13 -42.36 -53.53
N GLN A 148 -4.97 -43.03 -53.43
CA GLN A 148 -4.57 -44.03 -54.42
C GLN A 148 -5.43 -45.29 -54.40
N TYR A 149 -6.13 -45.54 -53.28
CA TYR A 149 -6.83 -46.79 -53.01
C TYR A 149 -8.32 -46.71 -53.29
N GLU A 150 -8.92 -45.52 -53.13
CA GLU A 150 -10.34 -45.28 -53.37
C GLU A 150 -10.57 -44.01 -54.22
N LYS A 151 -11.35 -44.14 -55.30
CA LYS A 151 -11.72 -43.00 -56.15
C LYS A 151 -12.55 -41.99 -55.36
N TYR A 152 -12.22 -40.71 -55.51
CA TYR A 152 -12.90 -39.57 -54.85
C TYR A 152 -12.91 -39.65 -53.31
N HIS A 153 -11.86 -40.22 -52.73
CA HIS A 153 -11.59 -40.13 -51.30
C HIS A 153 -10.49 -39.09 -51.05
N PHE A 154 -10.73 -38.10 -50.18
CA PHE A 154 -9.77 -37.04 -49.85
C PHE A 154 -9.48 -37.00 -48.35
N LEU A 155 -8.20 -37.02 -47.98
CA LEU A 155 -7.72 -36.69 -46.64
C LEU A 155 -7.34 -35.21 -46.63
N ALA A 156 -7.90 -34.43 -45.71
CA ALA A 156 -7.65 -33.01 -45.57
C ALA A 156 -7.01 -32.72 -44.21
N VAL A 157 -5.77 -32.25 -44.21
CA VAL A 157 -5.07 -31.74 -43.02
C VAL A 157 -5.15 -30.23 -43.05
N ILE A 158 -5.94 -29.66 -42.14
CA ILE A 158 -6.37 -28.28 -42.17
C ILE A 158 -5.67 -27.49 -41.07
N ASP A 159 -4.95 -26.44 -41.45
CA ASP A 159 -4.34 -25.50 -40.52
C ASP A 159 -5.35 -24.50 -39.98
N GLY A 160 -5.13 -24.05 -38.75
CA GLY A 160 -6.06 -23.19 -38.04
C GLY A 160 -5.90 -23.23 -36.53
N TYR A 161 -6.84 -22.59 -35.83
CA TYR A 161 -6.85 -22.49 -34.38
C TYR A 161 -8.27 -22.45 -33.83
N MET A 162 -8.39 -22.83 -32.57
CA MET A 162 -9.55 -22.53 -31.75
C MET A 162 -9.29 -21.24 -30.96
N PHE A 163 -10.35 -20.56 -30.55
CA PHE A 163 -10.22 -19.39 -29.71
C PHE A 163 -11.33 -19.27 -28.68
N TYR A 164 -11.01 -18.57 -27.60
CA TYR A 164 -11.95 -18.09 -26.60
C TYR A 164 -11.66 -16.62 -26.32
N SER A 165 -12.60 -15.96 -25.65
CA SER A 165 -12.47 -14.55 -25.27
C SER A 165 -12.45 -14.40 -23.76
N ILE A 166 -11.61 -13.50 -23.28
CA ILE A 166 -11.63 -13.02 -21.90
C ILE A 166 -12.09 -11.57 -21.93
N ARG A 167 -13.11 -11.24 -21.14
CA ARG A 167 -13.57 -9.87 -20.92
C ARG A 167 -13.24 -9.46 -19.50
N VAL A 168 -12.47 -8.39 -19.35
CA VAL A 168 -12.02 -7.87 -18.05
C VAL A 168 -12.85 -6.66 -17.66
N LEU A 169 -13.43 -6.73 -16.46
CA LEU A 169 -14.38 -5.78 -15.91
C LEU A 169 -13.88 -5.24 -14.56
N GLY A 170 -14.16 -3.97 -14.32
CA GLY A 170 -13.94 -3.29 -13.04
C GLY A 170 -15.19 -3.33 -12.15
N LYS A 171 -15.18 -2.48 -11.12
CA LYS A 171 -16.19 -2.43 -10.05
C LYS A 171 -17.62 -2.20 -10.52
N ASP A 172 -17.81 -1.28 -11.46
CA ASP A 172 -19.12 -0.86 -11.96
C ASP A 172 -19.42 -1.44 -13.36
N ASP A 173 -18.93 -2.65 -13.64
CA ASP A 173 -19.01 -3.26 -14.98
C ASP A 173 -18.30 -2.47 -16.09
N SER A 174 -17.44 -1.53 -15.69
CA SER A 174 -16.59 -0.78 -16.61
C SER A 174 -15.58 -1.70 -17.26
N THR A 175 -15.46 -1.66 -18.58
CA THR A 175 -14.46 -2.44 -19.32
C THR A 175 -13.05 -1.93 -19.03
N ILE A 176 -12.13 -2.85 -18.70
CA ILE A 176 -10.74 -2.49 -18.38
C ILE A 176 -9.85 -2.70 -19.60
N GLN A 177 -9.39 -1.59 -20.19
CA GLN A 177 -8.41 -1.60 -21.28
C GLN A 177 -6.98 -1.80 -20.74
N ASP A 178 -6.12 -2.44 -21.55
CA ASP A 178 -4.69 -2.64 -21.30
C ASP A 178 -4.39 -3.47 -20.04
N ALA A 179 -5.32 -4.36 -19.63
CA ALA A 179 -5.06 -5.37 -18.62
C ALA A 179 -4.23 -6.50 -19.24
N ALA A 180 -3.10 -6.84 -18.61
CA ALA A 180 -2.24 -7.92 -19.06
C ALA A 180 -2.86 -9.27 -18.69
N VAL A 181 -2.86 -10.21 -19.65
CA VAL A 181 -3.41 -11.55 -19.49
C VAL A 181 -2.30 -12.58 -19.71
N ILE A 182 -2.12 -13.44 -18.71
CA ILE A 182 -1.09 -14.48 -18.67
C ILE A 182 -1.81 -15.82 -18.56
N ILE A 183 -1.49 -16.75 -19.46
CA ILE A 183 -2.08 -18.09 -19.52
C ILE A 183 -0.96 -19.11 -19.32
N ASN A 184 -1.10 -19.98 -18.32
CA ASN A 184 -0.11 -21.02 -17.98
C ASN A 184 1.33 -20.47 -17.86
N GLY A 185 1.47 -19.25 -17.30
CA GLY A 185 2.74 -18.56 -17.11
C GLY A 185 3.28 -17.79 -18.33
N LYS A 186 2.59 -17.82 -19.47
CA LYS A 186 2.96 -17.08 -20.70
C LYS A 186 2.06 -15.87 -20.89
N GLU A 187 2.63 -14.68 -21.09
CA GLU A 187 1.86 -13.47 -21.42
C GLU A 187 1.27 -13.60 -22.85
N GLU A 188 -0.05 -13.62 -22.94
CA GLU A 188 -0.77 -13.70 -24.23
C GLU A 188 -1.00 -12.31 -24.85
N GLY A 189 -1.11 -11.28 -24.00
CA GLY A 189 -1.23 -9.89 -24.45
C GLY A 189 -2.04 -9.04 -23.49
N LYS A 190 -2.60 -7.94 -24.01
CA LYS A 190 -3.41 -6.99 -23.25
C LYS A 190 -4.81 -6.84 -23.83
N THR A 191 -5.77 -6.52 -22.96
CA THR A 191 -7.16 -6.24 -23.38
C THR A 191 -7.28 -4.99 -24.24
N ASP A 192 -8.20 -5.02 -25.20
CA ASP A 192 -8.52 -3.90 -26.08
C ASP A 192 -9.37 -2.81 -25.40
N ARG A 193 -9.83 -1.81 -26.16
CA ARG A 193 -10.68 -0.71 -25.67
C ARG A 193 -12.04 -1.16 -25.12
N LYS A 194 -12.47 -2.38 -25.42
CA LYS A 194 -13.70 -3.00 -24.89
C LYS A 194 -13.41 -3.92 -23.72
N GLY A 195 -12.16 -3.96 -23.24
CA GLY A 195 -11.71 -4.86 -22.18
C GLY A 195 -11.63 -6.32 -22.61
N ILE A 196 -11.56 -6.61 -23.92
CA ILE A 196 -11.58 -7.98 -24.45
C ILE A 196 -10.20 -8.36 -24.97
N ILE A 197 -9.80 -9.61 -24.74
CA ILE A 197 -8.69 -10.27 -25.44
C ILE A 197 -9.17 -11.60 -26.00
N ILE A 198 -8.71 -11.93 -27.21
CA ILE A 198 -8.95 -13.23 -27.85
C ILE A 198 -7.72 -14.09 -27.64
N VAL A 199 -7.88 -15.23 -26.98
CA VAL A 199 -6.82 -16.21 -26.75
C VAL A 199 -6.97 -17.35 -27.75
N ARG A 200 -5.90 -17.62 -28.50
CA ARG A 200 -5.87 -18.66 -29.54
C ARG A 200 -5.17 -19.90 -29.00
N TYR A 201 -5.68 -21.09 -29.32
CA TYR A 201 -5.08 -22.35 -28.93
C TYR A 201 -5.37 -23.47 -29.95
N SER A 202 -4.64 -24.59 -29.81
CA SER A 202 -4.78 -25.82 -30.60
C SER A 202 -4.70 -27.04 -29.67
N GLY A 203 -4.93 -28.24 -30.17
CA GLY A 203 -4.98 -29.48 -29.38
C GLY A 203 -6.39 -29.84 -28.95
N GLU A 204 -6.55 -30.30 -27.70
CA GLU A 204 -7.85 -30.72 -27.17
C GLU A 204 -8.87 -29.57 -27.17
N ASP A 205 -10.12 -29.87 -27.55
CA ASP A 205 -11.20 -28.89 -27.64
C ASP A 205 -11.51 -28.31 -26.25
N SER A 206 -11.62 -29.17 -25.24
CA SER A 206 -11.73 -28.79 -23.82
C SER A 206 -10.39 -28.93 -23.13
N LYS A 207 -9.93 -27.89 -22.44
CA LYS A 207 -8.71 -27.93 -21.60
C LYS A 207 -8.87 -27.09 -20.34
N GLU A 208 -7.98 -27.26 -19.38
CA GLU A 208 -7.87 -26.34 -18.23
C GLU A 208 -6.70 -25.38 -18.45
N ASP A 209 -6.96 -24.08 -18.26
CA ASP A 209 -5.93 -23.04 -18.29
C ASP A 209 -5.83 -22.36 -16.91
N ASP A 210 -4.61 -22.15 -16.43
CA ASP A 210 -4.30 -21.26 -15.32
C ASP A 210 -4.20 -19.82 -15.85
N ILE A 211 -5.24 -19.03 -15.62
CA ILE A 211 -5.38 -17.67 -16.14
C ILE A 211 -5.00 -16.69 -15.02
N GLN A 212 -4.14 -15.71 -15.33
CA GLN A 212 -3.84 -14.56 -14.48
C GLN A 212 -4.12 -13.26 -15.24
N VAL A 213 -4.76 -12.31 -14.57
CA VAL A 213 -5.04 -10.99 -15.12
C VAL A 213 -4.54 -9.93 -14.14
N PHE A 214 -3.75 -9.00 -14.66
CA PHE A 214 -3.17 -7.90 -13.90
C PHE A 214 -3.34 -6.56 -14.62
N LYS A 215 -3.75 -5.56 -13.85
CA LYS A 215 -3.77 -4.15 -14.26
C LYS A 215 -3.19 -3.32 -13.12
N GLU A 216 -2.30 -2.39 -13.45
CA GLU A 216 -1.76 -1.45 -12.46
C GLU A 216 -2.90 -0.61 -11.87
N GLY A 217 -2.97 -0.56 -10.54
CA GLY A 217 -4.03 0.13 -9.80
C GLY A 217 -5.31 -0.69 -9.58
N GLU A 218 -5.30 -1.99 -9.90
CA GLU A 218 -6.42 -2.92 -9.69
C GLU A 218 -5.95 -4.16 -8.91
N HIS A 219 -6.89 -4.94 -8.38
CA HIS A 219 -6.61 -6.26 -7.82
C HIS A 219 -6.10 -7.26 -8.87
N ILE A 220 -5.25 -8.19 -8.46
CA ILE A 220 -4.82 -9.32 -9.29
C ILE A 220 -5.90 -10.40 -9.26
N TRP A 221 -6.32 -10.84 -10.45
CA TRP A 221 -7.18 -12.00 -10.59
C TRP A 221 -6.38 -13.20 -11.09
N MET A 222 -6.62 -14.38 -10.53
CA MET A 222 -5.99 -15.63 -10.99
C MET A 222 -6.85 -16.83 -10.67
N ASN A 223 -7.18 -17.65 -11.67
CA ASN A 223 -7.87 -18.92 -11.44
C ASN A 223 -7.59 -19.97 -12.51
N ARG A 224 -7.83 -21.23 -12.14
CA ARG A 224 -7.88 -22.34 -13.10
C ARG A 224 -9.28 -22.39 -13.69
N VAL A 225 -9.39 -22.35 -15.01
CA VAL A 225 -10.67 -22.28 -15.72
C VAL A 225 -10.72 -23.36 -16.79
N GLN A 226 -11.85 -24.07 -16.86
CA GLN A 226 -12.12 -24.97 -17.98
C GLN A 226 -12.52 -24.16 -19.22
N ILE A 227 -11.79 -24.38 -20.30
CA ILE A 227 -11.88 -23.66 -21.57
C ILE A 227 -12.46 -24.57 -22.63
N ASN A 228 -13.41 -24.03 -23.40
CA ASN A 228 -13.93 -24.64 -24.61
C ASN A 228 -13.88 -23.61 -25.76
N PRO A 229 -13.96 -24.03 -27.03
CA PRO A 229 -14.00 -23.11 -28.16
C PRO A 229 -15.24 -22.22 -28.04
N SER A 230 -15.11 -20.94 -28.40
CA SER A 230 -16.14 -19.89 -28.20
C SER A 230 -16.44 -19.48 -26.76
N ALA A 231 -15.76 -20.02 -25.75
CA ALA A 231 -16.02 -19.58 -24.38
C ALA A 231 -15.80 -18.05 -24.26
N SER A 232 -16.67 -17.40 -23.50
CA SER A 232 -16.51 -16.00 -23.11
C SER A 232 -16.44 -15.96 -21.59
N ILE A 233 -15.26 -15.59 -21.09
CA ILE A 233 -14.93 -15.63 -19.67
C ILE A 233 -14.92 -14.20 -19.18
N ASP A 234 -15.91 -13.86 -18.35
CA ASP A 234 -15.99 -12.57 -17.69
C ASP A 234 -15.16 -12.62 -16.40
N ILE A 235 -14.12 -11.77 -16.34
CA ILE A 235 -13.22 -11.63 -15.20
C ILE A 235 -13.45 -10.25 -14.59
N ARG A 236 -13.93 -10.23 -13.34
CA ARG A 236 -14.09 -9.01 -12.55
C ARG A 236 -12.94 -8.89 -11.56
N LEU A 237 -12.09 -7.88 -11.76
CA LEU A 237 -10.90 -7.70 -10.90
C LEU A 237 -11.31 -7.39 -9.45
N ASN A 238 -12.40 -6.65 -9.25
CA ASN A 238 -12.90 -6.28 -7.93
C ASN A 238 -13.53 -7.42 -7.12
N GLN A 239 -13.71 -8.62 -7.67
CA GLN A 239 -14.39 -9.73 -6.98
C GLN A 239 -13.42 -10.76 -6.37
N MET A 240 -12.12 -10.58 -6.56
CA MET A 240 -11.10 -11.48 -6.04
C MET A 240 -9.96 -10.70 -5.40
N LEU A 241 -9.55 -11.12 -4.20
CA LEU A 241 -8.35 -10.65 -3.52
C LEU A 241 -7.42 -11.83 -3.26
N LEU A 242 -6.17 -11.74 -3.71
CA LEU A 242 -5.10 -12.63 -3.26
C LEU A 242 -4.63 -12.22 -1.87
N ILE A 243 -4.55 -13.18 -0.96
CA ILE A 243 -4.08 -12.96 0.41
C ILE A 243 -2.90 -13.87 0.66
N ASP A 244 -1.74 -13.28 0.94
CA ASP A 244 -0.51 -13.96 1.33
C ASP A 244 -0.26 -13.72 2.82
N LEU A 245 -0.19 -14.79 3.60
CA LEU A 245 0.09 -14.77 5.02
C LEU A 245 1.48 -15.35 5.28
N GLN A 246 2.26 -14.68 6.13
CA GLN A 246 3.53 -15.19 6.65
C GLN A 246 3.52 -15.07 8.17
N ILE A 247 3.52 -16.22 8.85
CA ILE A 247 3.54 -16.30 10.30
C ILE A 247 4.92 -16.76 10.77
N ASN A 248 5.58 -15.89 11.53
CA ASN A 248 6.95 -16.07 11.96
C ASN A 248 7.05 -16.27 13.47
N THR A 249 8.13 -16.90 13.92
CA THR A 249 8.61 -16.90 15.30
C THR A 249 10.10 -16.62 15.27
N GLU A 250 10.66 -16.11 16.37
CA GLU A 250 12.08 -15.77 16.42
C GLU A 250 12.76 -16.20 17.73
N TYR A 251 13.92 -16.85 17.60
CA TYR A 251 14.82 -17.21 18.70
C TYR A 251 16.27 -17.05 18.26
N TYR A 252 17.10 -16.47 19.13
CA TYR A 252 18.53 -16.24 18.93
C TYR A 252 18.86 -15.57 17.59
N ASP A 253 18.09 -14.54 17.23
CA ASP A 253 18.14 -13.80 15.96
C ASP A 253 17.89 -14.66 14.71
N VAL A 254 17.15 -15.76 14.85
CA VAL A 254 16.72 -16.64 13.76
C VAL A 254 15.20 -16.62 13.63
N VAL A 255 14.74 -16.03 12.53
CA VAL A 255 13.33 -16.08 12.12
C VAL A 255 13.02 -17.46 11.53
N ARG A 256 11.90 -18.04 11.94
CA ARG A 256 11.38 -19.32 11.44
C ARG A 256 9.89 -19.20 11.18
N GLY A 257 9.40 -19.98 10.23
CA GLY A 257 7.98 -20.18 10.02
C GLY A 257 7.31 -20.85 11.21
N VAL A 258 6.02 -20.56 11.41
CA VAL A 258 5.17 -21.30 12.34
C VAL A 258 4.20 -22.14 11.52
N GLU A 259 4.40 -23.45 11.55
CA GLU A 259 3.53 -24.43 10.88
C GLU A 259 2.20 -24.59 11.61
N ASN A 260 1.17 -24.99 10.85
CA ASN A 260 -0.15 -25.39 11.38
C ASN A 260 -0.88 -24.27 12.13
N VAL A 261 -0.70 -23.02 11.71
CA VAL A 261 -1.48 -21.88 12.19
C VAL A 261 -2.79 -21.84 11.42
N ASP A 262 -3.91 -21.97 12.13
CA ASP A 262 -5.25 -21.95 11.53
C ASP A 262 -5.64 -20.52 11.17
N VAL A 263 -6.12 -20.33 9.95
CA VAL A 263 -6.55 -19.02 9.43
C VAL A 263 -8.03 -19.07 9.14
N TYR A 264 -8.74 -18.03 9.57
CA TYR A 264 -10.17 -17.88 9.40
C TYR A 264 -10.51 -16.52 8.80
N LEU A 265 -11.51 -16.51 7.92
CA LEU A 265 -12.14 -15.32 7.39
C LEU A 265 -13.50 -15.13 8.09
N GLY A 266 -13.57 -14.14 9.00
CA GLY A 266 -14.69 -14.05 9.94
C GLY A 266 -14.80 -15.31 10.83
N LYS A 267 -15.72 -16.22 10.48
CA LYS A 267 -15.92 -17.52 11.17
C LYS A 267 -15.55 -18.73 10.32
N GLU A 268 -15.25 -18.54 9.04
CA GLU A 268 -14.97 -19.62 8.09
C GLU A 268 -13.48 -19.99 8.14
N PHE A 269 -13.18 -21.28 8.29
CA PHE A 269 -11.80 -21.78 8.21
C PHE A 269 -11.33 -21.83 6.76
N VAL A 270 -10.24 -21.13 6.45
CA VAL A 270 -9.71 -21.04 5.07
C VAL A 270 -8.47 -21.91 4.84
N GLY A 271 -7.69 -22.22 5.89
CA GLY A 271 -6.55 -23.13 5.78
C GLY A 271 -5.50 -22.96 6.87
N ARG A 272 -4.32 -23.54 6.63
CA ARG A 272 -3.18 -23.56 7.56
C ARG A 272 -1.89 -23.14 6.89
N THR A 273 -0.99 -22.57 7.68
CA THR A 273 0.40 -22.35 7.29
C THR A 273 1.19 -23.64 7.13
N ASP A 274 2.10 -23.64 6.16
CA ASP A 274 3.11 -24.68 5.93
C ASP A 274 4.30 -24.59 6.90
N GLU A 275 5.32 -25.42 6.69
CA GLU A 275 6.52 -25.49 7.55
C GLU A 275 7.35 -24.19 7.55
N GLU A 276 7.23 -23.38 6.49
CA GLU A 276 7.86 -22.07 6.36
C GLU A 276 6.97 -20.95 6.93
N GLY A 277 5.80 -21.30 7.47
CA GLY A 277 4.84 -20.34 8.04
C GLY A 277 4.07 -19.59 6.97
N LEU A 278 4.09 -20.06 5.72
CA LEU A 278 3.45 -19.42 4.59
C LEU A 278 2.06 -20.02 4.35
N PHE A 279 1.11 -19.17 4.00
CA PHE A 279 -0.21 -19.58 3.52
C PHE A 279 -0.76 -18.55 2.55
N SER A 280 -1.12 -18.98 1.34
CA SER A 280 -1.74 -18.13 0.34
C SER A 280 -3.11 -18.67 -0.03
N PHE A 281 -4.11 -17.80 -0.07
CA PHE A 281 -5.46 -18.17 -0.49
C PHE A 281 -6.16 -17.05 -1.26
N LYS A 282 -7.26 -17.40 -1.91
CA LYS A 282 -8.08 -16.48 -2.70
C LYS A 282 -9.34 -16.14 -1.91
N TYR A 283 -9.58 -14.85 -1.68
CA TYR A 283 -10.84 -14.37 -1.15
C TYR A 283 -11.74 -13.91 -2.30
N MET A 284 -12.92 -14.51 -2.42
CA MET A 284 -13.90 -14.21 -3.46
C MET A 284 -15.13 -13.53 -2.86
N ASN A 285 -15.62 -12.46 -3.48
CA ASN A 285 -16.87 -11.80 -3.09
C ASN A 285 -17.57 -11.20 -4.30
N GLU A 286 -18.81 -11.63 -4.57
CA GLU A 286 -19.61 -11.17 -5.70
C GLU A 286 -19.92 -9.66 -5.63
N ASN A 287 -20.07 -9.11 -4.42
CA ASN A 287 -20.32 -7.68 -4.21
C ASN A 287 -19.03 -6.82 -4.27
N GLY A 288 -17.88 -7.47 -4.47
CA GLY A 288 -16.57 -6.86 -4.46
C GLY A 288 -15.81 -7.07 -3.14
N VAL A 289 -14.48 -7.06 -3.21
CA VAL A 289 -13.58 -7.30 -2.07
C VAL A 289 -13.16 -6.02 -1.34
N ASP A 290 -13.47 -4.85 -1.90
CA ASP A 290 -13.22 -3.54 -1.29
C ASP A 290 -13.95 -3.37 0.04
N GLY A 291 -13.31 -2.68 0.98
CA GLY A 291 -13.89 -2.36 2.28
C GLY A 291 -13.22 -3.14 3.42
N SER A 292 -13.98 -3.38 4.49
CA SER A 292 -13.41 -3.98 5.71
C SER A 292 -13.31 -5.49 5.60
N LEU A 293 -12.11 -6.02 5.83
CA LEU A 293 -11.81 -7.46 5.87
C LEU A 293 -11.27 -7.84 7.25
N GLU A 294 -11.92 -8.77 7.95
CA GLU A 294 -11.42 -9.33 9.21
C GLU A 294 -10.83 -10.73 8.99
N LEU A 295 -9.55 -10.87 9.33
CA LEU A 295 -8.87 -12.16 9.44
C LEU A 295 -8.71 -12.53 10.91
N THR A 296 -8.94 -13.79 11.21
CA THR A 296 -8.69 -14.40 12.51
C THR A 296 -7.60 -15.46 12.36
N ILE A 297 -6.53 -15.33 13.15
CA ILE A 297 -5.36 -16.22 13.13
C ILE A 297 -5.33 -16.95 14.48
N GLU A 298 -5.36 -18.28 14.46
CA GLU A 298 -5.32 -19.13 15.67
C GLU A 298 -4.02 -19.93 15.70
N TYR A 299 -3.23 -19.71 16.75
CA TYR A 299 -1.89 -20.27 16.85
C TYR A 299 -1.91 -21.58 17.64
N PRO A 300 -1.20 -22.63 17.17
CA PRO A 300 -1.16 -23.92 17.84
C PRO A 300 -0.46 -23.80 19.20
N ASP A 301 -0.68 -24.78 20.09
CA ASP A 301 0.20 -24.92 21.26
C ASP A 301 1.64 -25.20 20.81
N PRO A 302 2.67 -24.58 21.41
CA PRO A 302 2.67 -23.74 22.63
C PRO A 302 2.72 -22.22 22.37
N TYR A 303 2.27 -21.71 21.22
CA TYR A 303 2.47 -20.30 20.84
C TYR A 303 1.49 -19.31 21.49
N LEU A 304 1.92 -18.04 21.54
CA LEU A 304 1.20 -16.84 21.93
C LEU A 304 1.23 -15.79 20.80
N PRO A 305 0.18 -14.97 20.64
CA PRO A 305 -1.12 -15.10 21.30
C PRO A 305 -1.81 -16.41 20.88
N LYS A 306 -2.86 -16.83 21.61
CA LYS A 306 -3.63 -18.03 21.21
C LYS A 306 -4.47 -17.78 19.95
N LYS A 307 -4.94 -16.55 19.83
CA LYS A 307 -5.83 -16.09 18.78
C LYS A 307 -5.60 -14.60 18.57
N GLN A 308 -5.59 -14.17 17.32
CA GLN A 308 -5.41 -12.77 16.94
C GLN A 308 -6.40 -12.40 15.86
N ARG A 309 -6.97 -11.20 15.96
CA ARG A 309 -7.85 -10.63 14.95
C ARG A 309 -7.17 -9.46 14.27
N ARG A 310 -7.24 -9.41 12.95
CA ARG A 310 -6.66 -8.38 12.11
C ARG A 310 -7.74 -7.81 11.20
N ASN A 311 -7.93 -6.50 11.27
CA ASN A 311 -8.85 -5.78 10.42
C ASN A 311 -8.07 -5.00 9.37
N PHE A 312 -8.42 -5.18 8.10
CA PHE A 312 -7.82 -4.52 6.96
C PHE A 312 -8.88 -3.69 6.23
N LEU A 313 -8.48 -2.51 5.75
CA LEU A 313 -9.27 -1.74 4.81
C LEU A 313 -8.72 -2.01 3.40
N ILE A 314 -9.41 -2.86 2.66
CA ILE A 314 -9.10 -3.19 1.27
C ILE A 314 -9.55 -2.04 0.38
N ARG A 315 -8.67 -1.63 -0.53
CA ARG A 315 -8.88 -0.56 -1.49
C ARG A 315 -8.69 -1.10 -2.90
N GLU A 316 -9.36 -0.49 -3.86
CA GLU A 316 -9.32 -0.86 -5.29
C GLU A 316 -7.89 -0.95 -5.84
N ASP A 317 -6.98 -0.10 -5.34
CA ASP A 317 -5.60 -0.01 -5.78
C ASP A 317 -4.65 -1.04 -5.13
N LEU A 318 -5.18 -1.96 -4.32
CA LEU A 318 -4.41 -2.98 -3.63
C LEU A 318 -4.31 -4.28 -4.46
N PRO A 319 -3.21 -4.56 -5.17
CA PRO A 319 -3.12 -5.73 -6.06
C PRO A 319 -3.31 -7.06 -5.33
N LYS A 320 -2.80 -7.15 -4.10
CA LYS A 320 -2.96 -8.27 -3.17
C LYS A 320 -2.74 -7.81 -1.74
N LEU A 321 -3.27 -8.54 -0.77
CA LEU A 321 -3.00 -8.31 0.65
C LEU A 321 -1.87 -9.23 1.12
N THR A 322 -0.79 -8.64 1.67
CA THR A 322 0.26 -9.40 2.34
C THR A 322 0.23 -9.12 3.84
N VAL A 323 0.09 -10.16 4.64
CA VAL A 323 0.00 -10.11 6.10
C VAL A 323 1.19 -10.84 6.68
N VAL A 324 1.97 -10.14 7.51
CA VAL A 324 3.06 -10.76 8.28
C VAL A 324 2.72 -10.64 9.75
N ASP A 325 2.77 -11.76 10.47
CA ASP A 325 2.52 -11.79 11.91
C ASP A 325 3.59 -12.60 12.66
N PHE A 326 3.67 -12.37 13.97
CA PHE A 326 4.63 -13.06 14.84
C PHE A 326 3.92 -13.83 15.95
N ALA A 327 4.40 -15.05 16.18
CA ALA A 327 4.01 -15.90 17.29
C ALA A 327 5.20 -16.12 18.23
N TYR A 328 4.91 -16.30 19.51
CA TYR A 328 5.92 -16.41 20.56
C TYR A 328 5.71 -17.69 21.35
N ASN A 329 6.71 -18.56 21.42
CA ASN A 329 6.62 -19.81 22.17
C ASN A 329 6.52 -19.53 23.68
N ARG A 330 5.53 -20.14 24.34
CA ARG A 330 5.39 -20.13 25.81
C ARG A 330 6.48 -20.92 26.53
N LYS A 331 7.17 -21.81 25.81
CA LYS A 331 8.31 -22.58 26.32
C LYS A 331 9.58 -21.97 25.74
N THR A 332 10.64 -21.96 26.55
CA THR A 332 11.98 -21.62 26.04
C THR A 332 12.46 -22.65 25.04
N VAL A 333 13.18 -22.19 24.02
CA VAL A 333 13.92 -23.06 23.10
C VAL A 333 15.30 -23.33 23.70
N SER A 334 15.75 -24.57 23.60
CA SER A 334 17.09 -24.99 24.01
C SER A 334 18.14 -24.50 23.02
N PRO A 335 19.14 -23.69 23.43
CA PRO A 335 20.20 -23.26 22.55
C PRO A 335 21.07 -24.46 22.12
N LYS A 336 21.40 -24.52 20.85
CA LYS A 336 22.29 -25.50 20.24
C LYS A 336 23.74 -25.11 20.50
N VAL A 337 24.53 -25.99 21.12
CA VAL A 337 25.92 -25.72 21.49
C VAL A 337 26.86 -26.74 20.87
N ALA A 338 27.94 -26.29 20.25
CA ALA A 338 28.97 -27.18 19.73
C ALA A 338 30.28 -27.00 20.52
N VAL A 339 30.84 -28.10 21.03
CA VAL A 339 32.20 -28.09 21.57
C VAL A 339 33.15 -28.50 20.45
N MET A 340 33.94 -27.55 19.95
CA MET A 340 34.85 -27.77 18.84
C MET A 340 36.02 -28.67 19.27
N PRO A 341 36.70 -29.37 18.34
CA PRO A 341 37.89 -30.13 18.67
C PRO A 341 38.95 -29.24 19.34
N ILE A 342 39.37 -29.61 20.55
CA ILE A 342 40.40 -28.89 21.31
C ILE A 342 41.73 -29.05 20.59
N ALA A 343 42.35 -27.93 20.22
CA ALA A 343 43.57 -27.87 19.44
C ALA A 343 44.80 -28.23 20.29
N PHE A 344 45.81 -28.82 19.65
CA PHE A 344 47.13 -29.07 20.24
C PHE A 344 48.18 -29.06 19.12
N LYS A 345 49.43 -28.69 19.44
CA LYS A 345 50.47 -28.44 18.42
C LYS A 345 50.99 -29.71 17.73
N ASP A 346 51.31 -30.75 18.50
CA ASP A 346 51.93 -31.97 17.97
C ASP A 346 50.89 -33.07 17.73
N ARG A 347 50.54 -33.30 16.46
CA ARG A 347 49.56 -34.32 16.05
C ARG A 347 49.97 -35.75 16.39
N ASN A 348 51.25 -36.03 16.63
CA ASN A 348 51.75 -37.35 17.01
C ASN A 348 51.75 -37.58 18.54
N ASN A 349 51.43 -36.55 19.33
CA ASN A 349 51.35 -36.67 20.78
C ASN A 349 50.04 -37.37 21.21
N PHE A 350 50.11 -38.71 21.35
CA PHE A 350 48.97 -39.54 21.76
C PHE A 350 48.38 -39.15 23.13
N PHE A 351 49.22 -38.66 24.04
CA PHE A 351 48.80 -38.22 25.38
C PHE A 351 47.87 -37.01 25.28
N LEU A 352 48.30 -35.95 24.58
CA LEU A 352 47.46 -34.77 24.34
C LEU A 352 46.22 -35.11 23.51
N ARG A 353 46.35 -35.96 22.47
CA ARG A 353 45.21 -36.38 21.65
C ARG A 353 44.11 -37.07 22.47
N ARG A 354 44.49 -37.94 23.42
CA ARG A 354 43.55 -38.60 24.32
C ARG A 354 42.89 -37.58 25.27
N HIS A 355 43.68 -36.77 25.96
CA HIS A 355 43.14 -35.87 26.99
C HIS A 355 42.36 -34.67 26.44
N THR A 356 42.67 -34.21 25.23
CA THR A 356 41.84 -33.24 24.50
C THR A 356 40.49 -33.83 24.10
N HIS A 357 40.46 -35.10 23.67
CA HIS A 357 39.21 -35.80 23.40
C HIS A 357 38.39 -36.02 24.69
N ASP A 358 39.04 -36.53 25.74
CA ASP A 358 38.38 -36.78 27.04
C ASP A 358 37.79 -35.48 27.62
N LEU A 359 38.55 -34.36 27.59
CA LEU A 359 38.08 -33.06 28.06
C LEU A 359 36.91 -32.53 27.21
N LYS A 360 36.97 -32.64 25.88
CA LYS A 360 35.86 -32.28 25.00
C LYS A 360 34.59 -33.04 25.38
N THR A 361 34.68 -34.36 25.48
CA THR A 361 33.53 -35.22 25.83
C THR A 361 32.99 -34.88 27.21
N ALA A 362 33.86 -34.66 28.20
CA ALA A 362 33.44 -34.26 29.54
C ALA A 362 32.71 -32.90 29.55
N ILE A 363 33.15 -31.93 28.74
CA ILE A 363 32.44 -30.66 28.57
C ILE A 363 31.07 -30.89 27.90
N GLU A 364 30.99 -31.69 26.84
CA GLU A 364 29.72 -32.04 26.17
C GLU A 364 28.73 -32.73 27.12
N ASP A 365 29.20 -33.69 27.91
CA ASP A 365 28.39 -34.41 28.90
C ASP A 365 27.87 -33.48 29.99
N ASN A 366 28.72 -32.57 30.49
CA ASN A 366 28.33 -31.58 31.49
C ASN A 366 27.34 -30.55 30.93
N ILE A 367 27.51 -30.08 29.68
CA ILE A 367 26.54 -29.19 29.04
C ILE A 367 25.20 -29.91 28.82
N SER A 368 25.24 -31.18 28.42
CA SER A 368 24.04 -32.00 28.21
C SER A 368 23.31 -32.29 29.52
N SER A 369 24.03 -32.53 30.62
CA SER A 369 23.46 -32.86 31.93
C SER A 369 22.71 -31.69 32.58
N GLU A 370 23.06 -30.45 32.24
CA GLU A 370 22.29 -29.25 32.60
C GLU A 370 20.85 -29.29 32.06
N GLY A 371 20.60 -30.07 30.99
CA GLY A 371 19.28 -30.35 30.45
C GLY A 371 18.58 -29.13 29.85
N PHE A 372 19.31 -28.06 29.53
CA PHE A 372 18.79 -26.86 28.89
C PHE A 372 19.44 -26.60 27.52
N PHE A 373 20.73 -26.86 27.36
CA PHE A 373 21.41 -26.78 26.09
C PHE A 373 21.21 -28.07 25.28
N SER A 374 21.21 -27.96 23.96
CA SER A 374 21.25 -29.10 23.04
C SER A 374 22.64 -29.18 22.44
N VAL A 375 23.43 -30.19 22.83
CA VAL A 375 24.75 -30.38 22.24
C VAL A 375 24.61 -30.89 20.81
N VAL A 376 25.24 -30.20 19.86
CA VAL A 376 25.24 -30.57 18.44
C VAL A 376 26.62 -31.07 18.00
N PRO A 377 26.72 -32.04 17.05
CA PRO A 377 27.99 -32.59 16.64
C PRO A 377 28.92 -31.55 15.99
N SER A 378 30.13 -31.41 16.53
CA SER A 378 31.12 -30.44 16.02
C SER A 378 31.58 -30.71 14.58
N ALA A 379 31.42 -31.94 14.08
CA ALA A 379 31.78 -32.31 12.71
C ALA A 379 30.94 -31.58 11.65
N GLY A 380 29.61 -31.52 11.84
CA GLY A 380 28.71 -30.80 10.96
C GLY A 380 28.96 -29.29 11.00
N VAL A 381 29.18 -28.74 12.20
CA VAL A 381 29.55 -27.33 12.40
C VAL A 381 30.88 -27.00 11.70
N SER A 382 31.89 -27.85 11.84
CA SER A 382 33.20 -27.65 11.18
C SER A 382 33.09 -27.67 9.66
N GLU A 383 32.21 -28.51 9.10
CA GLU A 383 31.99 -28.58 7.65
C GLU A 383 31.31 -27.32 7.13
N MET A 384 30.26 -26.85 7.81
CA MET A 384 29.60 -25.58 7.44
C MET A 384 30.57 -24.40 7.51
N PHE A 385 31.36 -24.29 8.57
CA PHE A 385 32.33 -23.20 8.71
C PHE A 385 33.34 -23.21 7.55
N ARG A 386 33.78 -24.41 7.14
CA ARG A 386 34.65 -24.56 5.97
C ARG A 386 33.98 -24.11 4.67
N GLN A 387 32.71 -24.47 4.46
CA GLN A 387 31.94 -24.05 3.27
C GLN A 387 31.81 -22.53 3.15
N PHE A 388 31.72 -21.84 4.29
CA PHE A 388 31.63 -20.37 4.36
C PHE A 388 32.97 -19.68 4.61
N ASN A 389 34.11 -20.39 4.53
CA ASN A 389 35.47 -19.87 4.79
C ASN A 389 35.63 -19.15 6.14
N ILE A 390 34.99 -19.67 7.20
CA ILE A 390 35.07 -19.13 8.55
C ILE A 390 36.14 -19.88 9.33
N ASP A 391 37.15 -19.15 9.82
CA ASP A 391 38.10 -19.69 10.80
C ASP A 391 37.62 -19.40 12.22
N PHE A 392 37.17 -20.43 12.93
CA PHE A 392 36.76 -20.34 14.33
C PHE A 392 37.93 -20.20 15.31
N ARG A 393 39.18 -20.12 14.83
CA ARG A 393 40.36 -19.86 15.66
C ARG A 393 40.81 -18.41 15.63
N ASP A 394 40.25 -17.58 14.75
CA ASP A 394 40.56 -16.16 14.68
C ASP A 394 39.67 -15.35 15.61
N SER A 395 40.24 -14.34 16.27
CA SER A 395 39.54 -13.49 17.24
C SER A 395 38.71 -12.44 16.52
N GLY A 396 37.50 -12.80 16.10
CA GLY A 396 36.59 -11.89 15.41
C GLY A 396 35.54 -12.57 14.55
N MET A 397 34.93 -13.66 15.03
CA MET A 397 33.99 -14.47 14.25
C MET A 397 32.76 -13.68 13.80
N ASN A 398 32.71 -13.28 12.53
CA ASN A 398 31.54 -12.61 11.97
C ASN A 398 30.59 -13.58 11.23
N TRP A 399 30.21 -14.65 11.92
CA TRP A 399 29.23 -15.62 11.42
C TRP A 399 27.76 -15.22 11.68
N LYS A 400 27.57 -14.07 12.36
CA LYS A 400 26.27 -13.49 12.68
C LYS A 400 25.40 -13.25 11.45
N ASP A 401 26.01 -12.98 10.30
CA ASP A 401 25.30 -12.62 9.08
C ASP A 401 25.05 -13.81 8.13
N ILE A 402 25.29 -15.04 8.59
CA ILE A 402 25.15 -16.27 7.78
C ILE A 402 23.96 -17.10 8.31
N PRO A 403 22.76 -16.96 7.71
CA PRO A 403 21.53 -17.57 8.23
C PRO A 403 21.61 -19.10 8.36
N ASN A 404 22.27 -19.76 7.42
CA ASN A 404 22.40 -21.22 7.41
C ASN A 404 23.11 -21.72 8.66
N ILE A 405 24.12 -21.00 9.13
CA ILE A 405 24.86 -21.44 10.32
C ILE A 405 24.06 -21.16 11.59
N LYS A 406 23.39 -20.00 11.67
CA LYS A 406 22.51 -19.66 12.81
C LYS A 406 21.35 -20.65 12.99
N LYS A 407 20.87 -21.29 11.93
CA LYS A 407 19.85 -22.36 12.05
C LYS A 407 20.39 -23.59 12.78
N GLU A 408 21.70 -23.83 12.78
CA GLU A 408 22.33 -25.06 13.24
C GLU A 408 23.04 -24.97 14.58
N VAL A 409 23.51 -23.80 15.00
CA VAL A 409 24.24 -23.64 16.27
C VAL A 409 24.12 -22.22 16.82
N ASP A 410 23.89 -22.14 18.14
CA ASP A 410 23.69 -20.88 18.89
C ASP A 410 24.92 -20.49 19.75
N ALA A 411 25.84 -21.43 19.98
CA ALA A 411 27.12 -21.16 20.63
C ALA A 411 28.18 -22.20 20.23
N ILE A 412 29.44 -21.77 20.20
CA ILE A 412 30.58 -22.68 20.04
C ILE A 412 31.60 -22.51 21.16
N LEU A 413 32.21 -23.61 21.57
CA LEU A 413 33.36 -23.61 22.47
C LEU A 413 34.59 -24.04 21.69
N VAL A 414 35.63 -23.22 21.74
CA VAL A 414 36.92 -23.48 21.08
C VAL A 414 37.97 -23.53 22.16
N GLY A 415 38.95 -24.42 22.03
CA GLY A 415 40.02 -24.49 23.00
C GLY A 415 41.33 -25.00 22.45
N ASP A 416 42.37 -24.84 23.24
CA ASP A 416 43.68 -25.42 23.03
C ASP A 416 44.25 -26.02 24.32
N MET A 417 45.09 -27.04 24.14
CA MET A 417 45.77 -27.74 25.22
C MET A 417 47.25 -27.95 24.86
N SER A 418 48.13 -27.68 25.82
CA SER A 418 49.56 -27.95 25.72
C SER A 418 50.15 -28.36 27.08
N GLY A 419 51.34 -28.95 27.09
CA GLY A 419 52.01 -29.40 28.31
C GLY A 419 52.12 -30.92 28.42
N GLU A 420 52.37 -31.40 29.63
CA GLU A 420 52.69 -32.79 29.95
C GLU A 420 51.95 -33.25 31.22
N SER A 421 52.20 -34.48 31.68
CA SER A 421 51.47 -35.09 32.81
C SER A 421 51.60 -34.34 34.14
N SER A 422 52.67 -33.56 34.34
CA SER A 422 52.90 -32.72 35.52
C SER A 422 52.09 -31.42 35.51
N GLY A 423 51.57 -30.99 34.36
CA GLY A 423 50.81 -29.75 34.19
C GLY A 423 50.38 -29.53 32.75
N LEU A 424 49.07 -29.41 32.55
CA LEU A 424 48.42 -29.13 31.27
C LEU A 424 47.96 -27.67 31.27
N ASN A 425 48.47 -26.87 30.33
CA ASN A 425 47.93 -25.55 30.03
C ASN A 425 46.69 -25.73 29.15
N VAL A 426 45.53 -25.31 29.64
CA VAL A 426 44.26 -25.41 28.92
C VAL A 426 43.68 -24.01 28.76
N SER A 427 43.29 -23.67 27.54
CA SER A 427 42.46 -22.51 27.23
C SER A 427 41.16 -22.94 26.58
N ILE A 428 40.03 -22.40 27.06
CA ILE A 428 38.70 -22.61 26.49
C ILE A 428 38.02 -21.25 26.38
N GLN A 429 37.55 -20.94 25.18
CA GLN A 429 36.77 -19.75 24.85
C GLN A 429 35.39 -20.17 24.37
N ALA A 430 34.36 -19.44 24.81
CA ALA A 430 32.99 -19.64 24.33
C ALA A 430 32.52 -18.42 23.55
N PHE A 431 31.88 -18.64 22.40
CA PHE A 431 31.32 -17.63 21.53
C PHE A 431 29.84 -17.88 21.32
N ASP A 432 29.02 -16.83 21.29
CA ASP A 432 27.58 -16.92 21.03
C ASP A 432 27.22 -16.83 19.53
N TYR A 433 25.93 -16.91 19.23
CA TYR A 433 25.32 -16.78 17.90
C TYR A 433 25.52 -15.41 17.24
N THR A 434 26.03 -14.42 17.98
CA THR A 434 26.43 -13.12 17.44
C THR A 434 27.93 -13.06 17.14
N GLY A 435 28.69 -14.09 17.52
CA GLY A 435 30.15 -14.12 17.40
C GLY A 435 30.87 -13.42 18.56
N GLU A 436 30.14 -12.95 19.56
CA GLU A 436 30.74 -12.32 20.75
C GLU A 436 31.27 -13.39 21.69
N ARG A 437 32.46 -13.15 22.25
CA ARG A 437 33.04 -14.02 23.26
C ARG A 437 32.28 -13.86 24.58
N ILE A 438 31.71 -14.95 25.03
CA ILE A 438 30.92 -15.05 26.26
C ILE A 438 31.84 -15.09 27.49
N PHE A 439 32.87 -15.95 27.46
CA PHE A 439 33.87 -16.09 28.50
C PHE A 439 35.15 -16.75 27.96
N GLU A 440 36.21 -16.67 28.75
CA GLU A 440 37.46 -17.39 28.54
C GLU A 440 37.92 -18.02 29.86
N VAL A 441 38.48 -19.23 29.78
CA VAL A 441 39.17 -19.90 30.87
C VAL A 441 40.53 -20.32 30.36
N ALA A 442 41.59 -19.71 30.88
CA ALA A 442 42.97 -20.09 30.59
C ALA A 442 43.71 -20.36 31.90
N ARG A 443 44.13 -21.61 32.16
CA ARG A 443 44.88 -21.97 33.37
C ARG A 443 45.66 -23.28 33.20
N THR A 444 46.66 -23.48 34.07
CA THR A 444 47.38 -24.75 34.19
C THR A 444 46.63 -25.68 35.15
N VAL A 445 46.38 -26.92 34.75
CA VAL A 445 45.66 -27.94 35.53
C VAL A 445 46.40 -29.27 35.51
N THR A 446 46.19 -30.10 36.53
CA THR A 446 46.60 -31.51 36.55
C THR A 446 45.56 -32.40 35.86
N LEU A 447 45.94 -33.65 35.56
CA LEU A 447 45.00 -34.65 35.00
C LEU A 447 43.75 -34.87 35.86
N ARG A 448 43.88 -34.79 37.19
CA ARG A 448 42.76 -34.96 38.13
C ARG A 448 41.80 -33.75 38.12
N GLU A 449 42.30 -32.58 37.73
CA GLU A 449 41.54 -31.33 37.71
C GLU A 449 40.83 -31.08 36.38
N LEU A 450 41.09 -31.87 35.33
CA LEU A 450 40.37 -31.78 34.05
C LEU A 450 38.86 -31.94 34.20
N GLN A 451 38.41 -32.83 35.09
CA GLN A 451 36.99 -33.03 35.36
C GLN A 451 36.37 -31.75 35.97
N ALA A 452 37.00 -31.19 37.01
CA ALA A 452 36.54 -29.96 37.64
C ALA A 452 36.58 -28.76 36.67
N LEU A 453 37.56 -28.72 35.76
CA LEU A 453 37.62 -27.71 34.71
C LEU A 453 36.44 -27.85 33.74
N SER A 454 36.08 -29.07 33.34
CA SER A 454 34.93 -29.30 32.44
C SER A 454 33.60 -28.86 33.07
N GLU A 455 33.42 -29.08 34.38
CA GLU A 455 32.27 -28.62 35.15
C GLU A 455 32.22 -27.09 35.24
N ASP A 456 33.36 -26.44 35.54
CA ASP A 456 33.49 -24.98 35.58
C ASP A 456 33.14 -24.35 34.22
N VAL A 457 33.61 -24.94 33.12
CA VAL A 457 33.28 -24.49 31.75
C VAL A 457 31.78 -24.56 31.49
N ALA A 458 31.11 -25.68 31.82
CA ALA A 458 29.67 -25.83 31.64
C ALA A 458 28.86 -24.84 32.51
N GLN A 459 29.26 -24.65 33.77
CA GLN A 459 28.63 -23.67 34.66
C GLN A 459 28.80 -22.23 34.17
N ARG A 460 29.98 -21.88 33.66
CA ARG A 460 30.24 -20.55 33.06
C ARG A 460 29.41 -20.31 31.82
N LEU A 461 29.24 -21.33 30.97
CA LEU A 461 28.35 -21.22 29.82
C LEU A 461 26.92 -20.94 30.26
N LYS A 462 26.37 -21.72 31.20
CA LYS A 462 25.03 -21.49 31.74
C LYS A 462 24.87 -20.09 32.37
N ALA A 463 25.86 -19.65 33.12
CA ALA A 463 25.84 -18.35 33.79
C ALA A 463 25.91 -17.16 32.83
N ASN A 464 26.67 -17.29 31.74
CA ASN A 464 27.00 -16.17 30.86
C ASN A 464 26.38 -16.24 29.46
N PHE A 465 25.65 -17.31 29.11
CA PHE A 465 25.01 -17.36 27.79
C PHE A 465 23.90 -16.28 27.68
N PRO A 466 23.81 -15.49 26.60
CA PRO A 466 22.83 -14.41 26.47
C PRO A 466 21.43 -14.95 26.14
N LEU A 467 20.80 -15.55 27.16
CA LEU A 467 19.51 -16.22 27.07
C LEU A 467 18.43 -15.30 26.52
N GLU A 468 17.62 -15.84 25.63
CA GLU A 468 16.43 -15.18 25.11
C GLU A 468 15.18 -15.94 25.52
N GLY A 469 14.13 -15.18 25.82
CA GLY A 469 12.83 -15.69 26.21
C GLY A 469 11.74 -14.72 25.79
N ASN A 470 10.55 -14.91 26.34
CA ASN A 470 9.38 -14.08 26.10
C ASN A 470 8.71 -13.73 27.42
N ILE A 471 8.13 -12.54 27.50
CA ILE A 471 7.12 -12.20 28.49
C ILE A 471 5.86 -13.00 28.16
N ILE A 472 5.40 -13.84 29.08
CA ILE A 472 4.24 -14.73 28.90
C ILE A 472 2.99 -14.26 29.66
N SER A 473 3.14 -13.31 30.59
CA SER A 473 2.03 -12.66 31.29
C SER A 473 2.45 -11.28 31.80
N VAL A 474 1.50 -10.34 31.77
CA VAL A 474 1.60 -8.91 32.18
C VAL A 474 0.53 -8.54 33.21
N GLU A 475 0.11 -9.51 34.03
CA GLU A 475 -0.89 -9.28 35.09
C GLU A 475 -0.32 -8.49 36.28
N LYS A 476 -0.41 -9.01 37.51
CA LYS A 476 0.10 -8.32 38.71
C LYS A 476 1.63 -8.20 38.75
N LYS A 477 2.33 -9.14 38.09
CA LYS A 477 3.79 -9.17 37.90
C LYS A 477 4.09 -9.66 36.49
N LEU A 478 5.21 -9.23 35.93
CA LEU A 478 5.69 -9.73 34.64
C LEU A 478 6.20 -11.15 34.81
N SER A 479 5.74 -12.07 33.97
CA SER A 479 6.27 -13.44 33.93
C SER A 479 7.07 -13.66 32.66
N ILE A 480 8.26 -14.21 32.76
CA ILE A 480 9.09 -14.64 31.63
C ILE A 480 9.16 -16.16 31.56
N ASN A 481 9.25 -16.74 30.35
CA ASN A 481 9.37 -18.18 30.12
C ASN A 481 10.78 -18.77 30.41
N LEU A 482 11.55 -18.10 31.28
CA LEU A 482 12.89 -18.50 31.70
C LEU A 482 12.92 -18.67 33.22
N GLY A 483 13.56 -19.73 33.72
CA GLY A 483 13.62 -20.07 35.14
C GLY A 483 14.99 -20.58 35.60
N ALA A 484 15.03 -21.14 36.81
CA ALA A 484 16.25 -21.66 37.43
C ALA A 484 16.93 -22.74 36.57
N ARG A 485 16.17 -23.53 35.80
CA ARG A 485 16.73 -24.53 34.86
C ARG A 485 17.64 -23.88 33.81
N GLN A 486 17.29 -22.67 33.35
CA GLN A 486 18.07 -21.87 32.42
C GLN A 486 19.19 -21.08 33.12
N GLY A 487 19.35 -21.21 34.44
CA GLY A 487 20.33 -20.43 35.20
C GLY A 487 19.85 -19.03 35.56
N ILE A 488 18.54 -18.75 35.51
CA ILE A 488 17.98 -17.49 35.99
C ILE A 488 18.06 -17.41 37.51
N ARG A 489 18.44 -16.25 38.02
CA ARG A 489 18.55 -15.93 39.45
C ARG A 489 17.83 -14.62 39.74
N LYS A 490 17.50 -14.40 41.01
CA LYS A 490 17.00 -13.10 41.50
C LYS A 490 17.99 -11.99 41.12
N ASN A 491 17.47 -10.82 40.77
CA ASN A 491 18.18 -9.65 40.27
C ASN A 491 18.80 -9.81 38.87
N ASN A 492 18.55 -10.91 38.15
CA ASN A 492 18.88 -10.93 36.72
C ASN A 492 18.08 -9.86 35.99
N LEU A 493 18.77 -9.05 35.20
CA LEU A 493 18.18 -7.99 34.39
C LEU A 493 17.90 -8.51 32.98
N PHE A 494 16.78 -8.09 32.40
CA PHE A 494 16.42 -8.39 31.02
C PHE A 494 16.03 -7.12 30.28
N TYR A 495 16.44 -7.05 29.01
CA TYR A 495 15.93 -6.06 28.07
C TYR A 495 14.92 -6.71 27.15
N GLY A 496 13.76 -6.09 26.99
CA GLY A 496 12.73 -6.53 26.07
C GLY A 496 12.81 -5.79 24.73
N PHE A 497 12.54 -6.51 23.65
CA PHE A 497 12.64 -6.05 22.27
C PHE A 497 11.37 -6.39 21.51
N VAL A 498 11.03 -5.51 20.57
CA VAL A 498 9.93 -5.72 19.61
C VAL A 498 10.50 -5.55 18.21
N ASP A 499 10.13 -6.49 17.34
CA ASP A 499 10.40 -6.41 15.93
C ASP A 499 9.39 -5.47 15.26
N TYR A 500 9.88 -4.53 14.47
CA TYR A 500 9.05 -3.63 13.66
C TYR A 500 9.59 -3.58 12.23
N TYR A 501 8.69 -3.44 11.26
CA TYR A 501 9.09 -3.26 9.87
C TYR A 501 9.51 -1.81 9.63
N ASP A 502 10.81 -1.58 9.44
CA ASP A 502 11.35 -0.28 9.07
C ASP A 502 10.98 0.00 7.60
N ARG A 503 9.94 0.81 7.39
CA ARG A 503 9.45 1.21 6.05
C ARG A 503 10.48 1.99 5.23
N MET A 504 11.53 2.53 5.86
CA MET A 504 12.61 3.24 5.18
C MET A 504 13.67 2.27 4.69
N LYS A 505 14.08 1.33 5.55
CA LYS A 505 15.06 0.26 5.21
C LYS A 505 14.45 -0.91 4.43
N LYS A 506 13.12 -0.98 4.38
CA LYS A 506 12.36 -2.13 3.84
C LYS A 506 12.76 -3.45 4.50
N SER A 507 13.13 -3.41 5.78
CA SER A 507 13.60 -4.56 6.54
C SER A 507 13.00 -4.54 7.95
N TYR A 508 12.94 -5.70 8.60
CA TYR A 508 12.64 -5.76 10.02
C TYR A 508 13.82 -5.22 10.85
N ALA A 509 13.51 -4.48 11.90
CA ALA A 509 14.46 -3.93 12.86
C ALA A 509 13.93 -4.18 14.28
N LYS A 510 14.85 -4.21 15.26
CA LYS A 510 14.51 -4.40 16.66
C LYS A 510 14.56 -3.08 17.40
N LYS A 511 13.53 -2.80 18.18
CA LYS A 511 13.52 -1.70 19.14
C LYS A 511 13.48 -2.25 20.55
N ARG A 512 14.37 -1.77 21.42
CA ARG A 512 14.29 -2.05 22.85
C ARG A 512 13.12 -1.27 23.45
N VAL A 513 12.24 -1.95 24.18
CA VAL A 513 11.00 -1.37 24.72
C VAL A 513 10.80 -1.58 26.20
N VAL A 514 11.53 -2.51 26.82
CA VAL A 514 11.34 -2.91 28.22
C VAL A 514 12.68 -3.10 28.90
N LYS A 515 12.76 -2.72 30.17
CA LYS A 515 13.79 -3.14 31.11
C LYS A 515 13.10 -3.75 32.32
N LEU A 516 13.44 -4.98 32.67
CA LEU A 516 12.83 -5.69 33.80
C LEU A 516 13.88 -6.39 34.65
N ILE A 517 13.59 -6.52 35.94
CA ILE A 517 14.43 -7.21 36.92
C ILE A 517 13.69 -8.41 37.50
N VAL A 518 14.35 -9.57 37.54
CA VAL A 518 13.77 -10.79 38.10
C VAL A 518 13.71 -10.69 39.62
N THR A 519 12.52 -10.85 40.20
CA THR A 519 12.28 -10.77 41.64
C THR A 519 12.04 -12.13 42.27
N ASP A 520 11.38 -13.04 41.55
CA ASP A 520 11.07 -14.41 41.98
C ASP A 520 11.42 -15.42 40.87
N VAL A 521 12.05 -16.55 41.24
CA VAL A 521 12.54 -17.55 40.28
C VAL A 521 11.81 -18.86 40.48
N GLY A 522 11.08 -19.31 39.45
CA GLY A 522 10.52 -20.66 39.36
C GLY A 522 11.39 -21.60 38.52
N LYS A 523 10.96 -22.86 38.39
CA LYS A 523 11.74 -23.90 37.68
C LYS A 523 11.98 -23.59 36.19
N ASN A 524 10.93 -23.23 35.46
CA ASN A 524 10.95 -22.95 34.02
C ASN A 524 10.38 -21.55 33.67
N ARG A 525 10.00 -20.77 34.66
CA ARG A 525 9.46 -19.41 34.52
C ARG A 525 9.89 -18.58 35.72
N SER A 526 10.02 -17.28 35.55
CA SER A 526 10.37 -16.35 36.62
C SER A 526 9.44 -15.15 36.57
N GLU A 527 9.23 -14.53 37.71
CA GLU A 527 8.49 -13.27 37.83
C GLU A 527 9.47 -12.12 38.02
N GLY A 528 9.13 -10.96 37.48
CA GLY A 528 9.93 -9.76 37.56
C GLY A 528 9.11 -8.50 37.72
N GLU A 529 9.80 -7.44 38.12
CA GLU A 529 9.29 -6.07 38.18
C GLU A 529 9.77 -5.28 36.96
N LEU A 530 8.88 -4.42 36.45
CA LEU A 530 9.20 -3.50 35.36
C LEU A 530 10.06 -2.36 35.92
N GLU A 531 11.26 -2.18 35.40
CA GLU A 531 12.12 -1.04 35.74
C GLU A 531 11.81 0.16 34.84
N SER A 532 11.65 -0.09 33.53
CA SER A 532 11.19 0.92 32.59
C SER A 532 10.51 0.30 31.37
N VAL A 533 9.63 1.07 30.74
CA VAL A 533 9.01 0.78 29.44
C VAL A 533 9.11 2.04 28.58
N THR A 534 9.38 1.89 27.29
CA THR A 534 9.40 3.03 26.35
C THR A 534 8.06 3.76 26.38
N GLU A 535 8.10 5.09 26.39
CA GLU A 535 6.90 5.92 26.43
C GLU A 535 5.95 5.61 25.26
N GLY A 536 4.66 5.49 25.56
CA GLY A 536 3.62 5.16 24.57
C GLY A 536 3.57 3.67 24.16
N TYR A 537 4.47 2.83 24.64
CA TYR A 537 4.42 1.39 24.38
C TYR A 537 3.49 0.68 25.37
N LEU A 538 2.45 0.01 24.85
CA LEU A 538 1.61 -0.87 25.64
C LEU A 538 2.29 -2.23 25.78
N LEU A 539 2.70 -2.56 27.01
CA LEU A 539 3.37 -3.82 27.31
C LEU A 539 2.39 -4.98 27.32
N GLU A 540 2.57 -5.91 26.38
CA GLU A 540 1.74 -7.12 26.23
C GLU A 540 2.58 -8.40 26.40
N ALA A 541 1.90 -9.55 26.58
CA ALA A 541 2.56 -10.84 26.48
C ALA A 541 3.02 -11.08 25.04
N GLY A 542 4.23 -11.61 24.86
CA GLY A 542 4.88 -11.82 23.56
C GLY A 542 6.15 -11.01 23.37
N VAL A 543 6.39 -9.96 24.18
CA VAL A 543 7.65 -9.19 24.10
C VAL A 543 8.85 -10.11 24.35
N LYS A 544 9.77 -10.14 23.38
CA LYS A 544 10.99 -10.93 23.45
C LYS A 544 11.92 -10.30 24.48
N VAL A 545 12.50 -11.08 25.37
CA VAL A 545 13.42 -10.60 26.40
C VAL A 545 14.78 -11.27 26.25
N LYS A 546 15.85 -10.50 26.37
CA LYS A 546 17.24 -10.99 26.36
C LYS A 546 17.89 -10.68 27.70
N ARG A 547 18.55 -11.67 28.29
CA ARG A 547 19.27 -11.51 29.55
C ARG A 547 20.39 -10.50 29.35
N PHE A 548 20.38 -9.46 30.16
CA PHE A 548 21.52 -8.55 30.25
C PHE A 548 22.60 -9.23 31.08
N ILE A 549 23.82 -9.23 30.54
CA ILE A 549 24.98 -9.81 31.17
C ILE A 549 25.96 -8.67 31.38
N GLU A 550 26.23 -8.39 32.65
CA GLU A 550 27.19 -7.38 33.03
C GLU A 550 28.56 -7.82 32.51
N SER A 551 29.15 -7.00 31.62
CA SER A 551 30.51 -7.26 31.14
C SER A 551 31.43 -7.35 32.35
N ALA A 552 32.37 -8.31 32.38
CA ALA A 552 33.23 -8.62 33.53
C ALA A 552 34.21 -7.50 33.96
N GLY A 553 34.03 -6.26 33.49
CA GLY A 553 34.75 -5.08 33.92
C GLY A 553 33.83 -4.11 34.68
N THR A 554 34.38 -3.41 35.66
CA THR A 554 33.71 -2.26 36.31
C THR A 554 33.21 -1.30 35.24
N GLN A 555 31.89 -1.14 35.14
CA GLN A 555 31.27 -0.13 34.28
C GLN A 555 31.78 1.25 34.68
N LYS A 556 32.35 1.98 33.74
CA LYS A 556 32.77 3.37 33.90
C LYS A 556 31.84 4.28 33.11
N ASP A 557 31.63 5.47 33.63
CA ASP A 557 31.03 6.55 32.85
C ASP A 557 32.07 7.03 31.83
N LEU A 558 31.74 6.90 30.55
CA LEU A 558 32.55 7.34 29.42
C LEU A 558 31.85 8.50 28.73
N THR A 559 32.62 9.52 28.36
CA THR A 559 32.14 10.60 27.51
C THR A 559 32.25 10.16 26.04
N VAL A 560 31.15 10.22 25.32
CA VAL A 560 31.05 9.87 23.89
C VAL A 560 30.61 11.10 23.14
N THR A 561 31.33 11.48 22.09
CA THR A 561 30.90 12.56 21.20
C THR A 561 30.00 12.01 20.10
N VAL A 562 28.74 12.42 20.07
CA VAL A 562 27.83 12.20 18.94
C VAL A 562 28.09 13.27 17.89
N GLU A 563 28.62 12.88 16.73
CA GLU A 563 28.89 13.76 15.58
C GLU A 563 27.85 13.54 14.48
N VAL A 564 27.13 14.58 14.08
CA VAL A 564 26.04 14.52 13.11
C VAL A 564 26.42 15.34 11.88
N ILE A 565 26.47 14.68 10.73
CA ILE A 565 26.81 15.27 9.44
C ILE A 565 25.73 14.98 8.39
N SER A 566 25.70 15.79 7.35
CA SER A 566 24.94 15.54 6.12
C SER A 566 25.74 16.05 4.94
N GLU A 567 25.98 15.19 3.94
CA GLU A 567 26.76 15.54 2.75
C GLU A 567 28.12 16.19 3.11
N LYS A 568 28.80 15.65 4.13
CA LYS A 568 30.07 16.13 4.71
C LYS A 568 30.01 17.46 5.47
N SER A 569 28.83 18.07 5.63
CA SER A 569 28.63 19.28 6.42
C SER A 569 28.08 18.95 7.81
N PRO A 570 28.47 19.65 8.88
CA PRO A 570 27.90 19.45 10.21
C PRO A 570 26.42 19.82 10.25
N VAL A 571 25.62 19.05 10.99
CA VAL A 571 24.19 19.34 11.23
C VAL A 571 24.04 19.86 12.65
N SER A 572 23.83 21.16 12.79
CA SER A 572 23.64 21.82 14.07
C SER A 572 22.21 21.66 14.62
N GLU A 573 22.11 21.70 15.94
CA GLU A 573 20.85 21.61 16.69
C GLU A 573 20.01 20.36 16.33
N ALA A 574 20.68 19.24 16.02
CA ALA A 574 20.04 17.96 15.89
C ALA A 574 19.77 17.42 17.30
N ASN A 575 18.53 17.05 17.58
CA ASN A 575 18.15 16.44 18.85
C ASN A 575 18.74 15.04 18.95
N VAL A 576 19.41 14.75 20.06
CA VAL A 576 20.02 13.45 20.34
C VAL A 576 19.30 12.81 21.52
N TYR A 577 18.89 11.57 21.32
CA TYR A 577 18.24 10.74 22.32
C TYR A 577 19.08 9.48 22.52
N LEU A 578 19.22 9.05 23.77
CA LEU A 578 19.82 7.78 24.14
C LEU A 578 18.74 6.96 24.84
N ASP A 579 18.46 5.76 24.35
CA ASP A 579 17.47 4.84 24.90
C ASP A 579 16.10 5.51 25.10
N ASP A 580 15.65 6.23 24.07
CA ASP A 580 14.42 7.05 24.03
C ASP A 580 14.40 8.26 24.99
N GLN A 581 15.43 8.49 25.79
CA GLN A 581 15.54 9.67 26.64
C GLN A 581 16.25 10.81 25.89
N TRP A 582 15.69 12.02 25.92
CA TRP A 582 16.34 13.20 25.32
C TRP A 582 17.55 13.63 26.14
N TYR A 583 18.70 13.80 25.48
CA TYR A 583 19.95 14.23 26.11
C TYR A 583 20.33 15.67 25.77
N GLY A 584 20.02 16.12 24.56
CA GLY A 584 20.40 17.46 24.14
C GLY A 584 20.36 17.67 22.64
N GLN A 585 21.01 18.74 22.20
CA GLN A 585 21.13 19.14 20.81
C GLN A 585 22.59 19.29 20.41
N THR A 586 22.92 18.93 19.17
CA THR A 586 24.27 19.18 18.64
C THR A 586 24.59 20.67 18.56
N ASP A 587 25.86 21.02 18.78
CA ASP A 587 26.39 22.37 18.62
C ASP A 587 26.50 22.78 17.13
N TYR A 588 27.08 23.96 16.87
CA TYR A 588 27.30 24.47 15.51
C TYR A 588 28.28 23.62 14.68
N ALA A 589 29.12 22.81 15.34
CA ALA A 589 30.02 21.86 14.71
C ALA A 589 29.37 20.48 14.50
N GLY A 590 28.08 20.35 14.82
CA GLY A 590 27.32 19.12 14.69
C GLY A 590 27.67 18.09 15.76
N LYS A 591 28.18 18.51 16.93
CA LYS A 591 28.66 17.60 17.98
C LYS A 591 27.88 17.76 19.28
N LEU A 592 27.69 16.65 20.00
CA LEU A 592 27.17 16.63 21.37
C LEU A 592 27.93 15.58 22.18
N ASP A 593 28.51 15.98 23.31
CA ASP A 593 29.09 15.05 24.27
C ASP A 593 28.00 14.50 25.20
N VAL A 594 27.94 13.17 25.30
CA VAL A 594 27.00 12.46 26.17
C VAL A 594 27.76 11.50 27.10
N ILE A 595 27.26 11.33 28.32
CA ILE A 595 27.82 10.38 29.27
C ILE A 595 27.08 9.05 29.10
N ALA A 596 27.84 7.99 28.81
CA ALA A 596 27.35 6.66 28.56
C ALA A 596 28.13 5.64 29.40
N LYS A 597 27.44 4.60 29.88
CA LYS A 597 28.09 3.52 30.65
C LYS A 597 28.81 2.54 29.74
N SER A 598 30.06 2.25 30.05
CA SER A 598 30.89 1.30 29.28
C SER A 598 30.33 -0.12 29.30
N GLY A 599 30.38 -0.84 28.18
CA GLY A 599 30.00 -2.25 28.07
C GLY A 599 28.51 -2.52 27.90
N ILE A 600 27.68 -1.48 27.76
CA ILE A 600 26.24 -1.57 27.50
C ILE A 600 25.94 -1.11 26.06
N ASN A 601 25.03 -1.80 25.38
CA ASN A 601 24.48 -1.34 24.10
C ASN A 601 23.45 -0.23 24.36
N ILE A 602 23.68 0.93 23.74
CA ILE A 602 22.81 2.11 23.84
C ILE A 602 22.21 2.37 22.46
N ASP A 603 20.89 2.60 22.43
CA ASP A 603 20.16 2.98 21.23
C ASP A 603 20.19 4.51 21.09
N PHE A 604 20.82 5.01 20.05
CA PHE A 604 20.90 6.42 19.73
C PHE A 604 19.88 6.75 18.63
N LEU A 605 19.08 7.78 18.89
CA LEU A 605 18.23 8.43 17.90
C LEU A 605 18.70 9.88 17.72
N VAL A 606 19.01 10.24 16.49
CA VAL A 606 19.30 11.62 16.11
C VAL A 606 18.21 12.12 15.19
N TYR A 607 17.58 13.23 15.58
CA TYR A 607 16.48 13.84 14.86
C TYR A 607 16.77 15.31 14.54
N LYS A 608 16.62 15.68 13.27
CA LYS A 608 16.61 17.06 12.82
C LYS A 608 15.49 17.24 11.81
N GLU A 609 14.73 18.33 11.95
CA GLU A 609 13.70 18.69 10.98
C GLU A 609 14.26 18.81 9.56
N GLY A 610 13.52 18.30 8.56
CA GLY A 610 13.97 18.24 7.16
C GLY A 610 14.90 17.05 6.84
N TYR A 611 15.32 16.29 7.86
CA TYR A 611 16.15 15.10 7.70
C TYR A 611 15.38 13.82 8.04
N ILE A 612 15.81 12.72 7.43
CA ILE A 612 15.42 11.38 7.85
C ILE A 612 16.15 11.09 9.17
N PRO A 613 15.44 10.65 10.24
CA PRO A 613 16.08 10.39 11.54
C PRO A 613 17.17 9.31 11.43
N GLY A 614 18.28 9.53 12.14
CA GLY A 614 19.38 8.59 12.25
C GLY A 614 19.18 7.68 13.46
N LEU A 615 19.20 6.36 13.25
CA LEU A 615 19.08 5.35 14.30
C LEU A 615 20.33 4.48 14.33
N MET A 616 20.93 4.30 15.50
CA MET A 616 22.13 3.46 15.68
C MET A 616 22.13 2.82 17.06
N SER A 617 22.39 1.51 17.14
CA SER A 617 22.67 0.84 18.41
C SER A 617 24.17 0.61 18.52
N ALA A 618 24.82 1.09 19.58
CA ALA A 618 26.27 0.99 19.75
C ALA A 618 26.67 0.57 21.17
N LYS A 619 27.67 -0.32 21.28
CA LYS A 619 28.34 -0.65 22.54
C LYS A 619 29.42 0.38 22.80
N VAL A 620 29.32 1.12 23.91
CA VAL A 620 30.32 2.11 24.29
C VAL A 620 31.45 1.42 25.05
N ASN A 621 32.69 1.51 24.55
CA ASN A 621 33.90 1.00 25.19
C ASN A 621 34.92 2.13 25.39
N GLU A 622 36.04 1.87 26.07
CA GLU A 622 37.07 2.90 26.34
C GLU A 622 37.63 3.56 25.06
N ASP A 623 37.56 2.87 23.91
CA ASP A 623 37.98 3.39 22.60
C ASP A 623 36.88 4.18 21.85
N SER A 624 35.64 4.16 22.34
CA SER A 624 34.45 4.72 21.67
C SER A 624 34.33 6.25 21.85
N SER A 625 35.34 7.00 21.41
CA SER A 625 35.38 8.46 21.59
C SER A 625 34.36 9.23 20.73
N VAL A 626 34.02 8.75 19.52
CA VAL A 626 33.12 9.45 18.59
C VAL A 626 32.16 8.49 17.88
N LEU A 627 30.86 8.78 17.91
CA LEU A 627 29.82 8.11 17.14
C LEU A 627 29.28 9.04 16.04
N ARG A 628 29.45 8.65 14.78
CA ARG A 628 29.09 9.49 13.62
C ARG A 628 27.75 9.09 13.00
N PHE A 629 26.86 10.05 12.87
CA PHE A 629 25.57 9.95 12.16
C PHE A 629 25.63 10.72 10.85
N GLU A 630 25.30 10.06 9.75
CA GLU A 630 25.09 10.72 8.45
C GLU A 630 23.60 10.81 8.14
N LEU A 631 23.02 12.00 8.34
CA LEU A 631 21.62 12.26 8.05
C LEU A 631 21.43 12.58 6.56
N LYS A 632 20.37 12.03 5.96
CA LYS A 632 19.95 12.34 4.60
C LYS A 632 18.74 13.28 4.64
N ARG A 633 18.73 14.29 3.76
CA ARG A 633 17.54 15.13 3.58
C ARG A 633 16.39 14.30 3.01
N GLY A 634 15.23 14.41 3.62
CA GLY A 634 14.02 13.78 3.09
C GLY A 634 13.49 14.52 1.86
N LYS A 635 12.76 13.81 1.00
CA LYS A 635 12.07 14.37 -0.17
C LYS A 635 10.66 13.78 -0.24
N SER A 636 9.69 14.62 -0.56
CA SER A 636 8.28 14.29 -0.74
C SER A 636 7.89 14.42 -2.21
N THR A 637 7.02 13.52 -2.69
CA THR A 637 6.30 13.71 -3.94
C THR A 637 5.03 14.51 -3.69
N PHE A 638 4.86 15.63 -4.37
CA PHE A 638 3.75 16.55 -4.19
C PHE A 638 2.85 16.55 -5.42
N GLN A 639 1.57 16.23 -5.21
CA GLN A 639 0.52 16.32 -6.22
C GLN A 639 -0.50 17.36 -5.83
N ILE A 640 -1.00 18.10 -6.81
CA ILE A 640 -1.93 19.20 -6.57
C ILE A 640 -2.90 19.38 -7.74
N SER A 641 -4.18 19.50 -7.43
CA SER A 641 -5.23 19.96 -8.33
C SER A 641 -6.01 21.10 -7.68
N THR A 642 -6.55 21.99 -8.51
CA THR A 642 -7.34 23.13 -8.06
C THR A 642 -8.73 23.11 -8.67
N GLU A 643 -9.68 23.80 -8.04
CA GLU A 643 -11.00 24.04 -8.61
C GLU A 643 -11.29 25.56 -8.60
N PRO A 644 -11.43 26.19 -9.78
CA PRO A 644 -11.23 25.64 -11.13
C PRO A 644 -9.74 25.31 -11.40
N GLU A 645 -9.51 24.44 -12.38
CA GLU A 645 -8.16 24.10 -12.85
C GLU A 645 -7.49 25.27 -13.58
N GLY A 646 -6.16 25.21 -13.72
CA GLY A 646 -5.37 26.21 -14.45
C GLY A 646 -4.64 27.23 -13.58
N ALA A 647 -4.61 27.05 -12.26
CA ALA A 647 -3.85 27.90 -11.35
C ALA A 647 -2.33 27.67 -11.49
N LEU A 648 -1.56 28.75 -11.47
CA LEU A 648 -0.09 28.74 -11.39
C LEU A 648 0.33 28.33 -9.98
N VAL A 649 1.25 27.38 -9.87
CA VAL A 649 1.72 26.81 -8.60
C VAL A 649 3.14 27.31 -8.31
N PHE A 650 3.34 27.90 -7.14
CA PHE A 650 4.65 28.32 -6.64
C PHE A 650 4.95 27.64 -5.30
N ILE A 651 6.20 27.24 -5.11
CA ILE A 651 6.69 26.70 -3.83
C ILE A 651 7.92 27.51 -3.43
N ASP A 652 7.86 28.15 -2.26
CA ASP A 652 8.86 29.10 -1.76
C ASP A 652 9.18 30.24 -2.74
N GLY A 653 8.15 30.70 -3.46
CA GLY A 653 8.27 31.73 -4.49
C GLY A 653 8.80 31.24 -5.85
N GLU A 654 9.20 29.97 -5.98
CA GLU A 654 9.62 29.40 -7.27
C GLU A 654 8.43 28.80 -8.03
N TYR A 655 8.29 29.14 -9.31
CA TYR A 655 7.26 28.57 -10.18
C TYR A 655 7.51 27.07 -10.45
N ARG A 656 6.50 26.24 -10.20
CA ARG A 656 6.58 24.77 -10.34
C ARG A 656 5.66 24.19 -11.40
N GLY A 657 4.77 24.98 -11.98
CA GLY A 657 3.88 24.54 -13.06
C GLY A 657 2.46 25.06 -12.93
N THR A 658 1.55 24.49 -13.72
CA THR A 658 0.12 24.83 -13.71
C THR A 658 -0.68 23.61 -13.26
N SER A 659 -1.59 23.79 -12.32
CA SER A 659 -2.51 22.74 -11.85
C SER A 659 -3.50 22.31 -12.94
N PRO A 660 -3.87 21.01 -13.04
CA PRO A 660 -3.48 19.91 -12.15
C PRO A 660 -2.07 19.35 -12.44
N ILE A 661 -1.29 19.12 -11.37
CA ILE A 661 0.02 18.46 -11.40
C ILE A 661 -0.13 17.10 -10.71
N ILE A 662 -0.51 16.08 -11.48
CA ILE A 662 -0.79 14.72 -10.98
C ILE A 662 0.17 13.70 -11.60
N ASP A 663 0.29 13.69 -12.94
CA ASP A 663 1.06 12.68 -13.69
C ASP A 663 2.59 12.81 -13.50
N LYS A 664 3.05 14.04 -13.23
CA LYS A 664 4.46 14.33 -12.91
C LYS A 664 4.52 15.08 -11.56
N PRO A 665 4.42 14.36 -10.42
CA PRO A 665 4.46 14.97 -9.10
C PRO A 665 5.74 15.79 -8.89
N LEU A 666 5.60 16.90 -8.19
CA LEU A 666 6.74 17.75 -7.83
C LEU A 666 7.58 17.06 -6.76
N ILE A 667 8.89 17.27 -6.77
CA ILE A 667 9.77 16.79 -5.70
C ILE A 667 10.09 17.96 -4.79
N VAL A 668 9.62 17.90 -3.56
CA VAL A 668 9.81 18.94 -2.55
C VAL A 668 10.65 18.37 -1.41
N PRO A 669 11.68 19.07 -0.90
CA PRO A 669 12.38 18.65 0.30
C PRO A 669 11.44 18.49 1.49
N TYR A 670 11.87 17.76 2.52
CA TYR A 670 11.11 17.72 3.77
C TYR A 670 11.18 19.05 4.52
N GLY A 671 10.09 19.40 5.19
CA GLY A 671 9.96 20.60 6.02
C GLY A 671 8.75 21.47 5.64
N PHE A 672 8.64 22.64 6.27
CA PHE A 672 7.61 23.61 5.92
C PHE A 672 8.01 24.40 4.68
N HIS A 673 7.12 24.41 3.69
CA HIS A 673 7.29 25.15 2.45
C HIS A 673 6.06 26.03 2.20
N LEU A 674 6.28 27.23 1.66
CA LEU A 674 5.21 28.16 1.32
C LEU A 674 4.62 27.77 -0.04
N LEU A 675 3.38 27.30 -0.05
CA LEU A 675 2.60 27.05 -1.27
C LEU A 675 1.80 28.29 -1.64
N GLU A 676 2.00 28.80 -2.85
CA GLU A 676 1.23 29.92 -3.39
C GLU A 676 0.57 29.51 -4.71
N LEU A 677 -0.70 29.87 -4.86
CA LEU A 677 -1.46 29.65 -6.10
C LEU A 677 -1.99 30.97 -6.63
N GLU A 678 -1.80 31.20 -7.93
CA GLU A 678 -2.28 32.39 -8.61
C GLU A 678 -3.12 32.01 -9.83
N MET A 679 -4.31 32.61 -9.95
CA MET A 679 -5.17 32.46 -11.11
C MET A 679 -5.87 33.79 -11.40
N LYS A 680 -5.91 34.18 -12.68
CA LYS A 680 -6.49 35.46 -13.09
C LYS A 680 -7.98 35.53 -12.73
N GLY A 681 -8.38 36.57 -11.99
CA GLY A 681 -9.76 36.79 -11.55
C GLY A 681 -10.16 36.02 -10.28
N TYR A 682 -9.20 35.37 -9.63
CA TYR A 682 -9.36 34.67 -8.36
C TYR A 682 -8.42 35.27 -7.31
N GLY A 683 -8.81 35.16 -6.04
CA GLY A 683 -7.96 35.55 -4.92
C GLY A 683 -6.68 34.71 -4.87
N LYS A 684 -5.58 35.29 -4.40
CA LYS A 684 -4.33 34.55 -4.20
C LYS A 684 -4.50 33.57 -3.05
N TYR A 685 -4.14 32.31 -3.26
CA TYR A 685 -4.06 31.32 -2.18
C TYR A 685 -2.63 31.23 -1.67
N ARG A 686 -2.44 31.26 -0.35
CA ARG A 686 -1.14 31.12 0.30
C ARG A 686 -1.28 30.26 1.55
N ASN A 687 -0.49 29.19 1.65
CA ASN A 687 -0.50 28.30 2.81
C ASN A 687 0.89 27.68 3.08
N TYR A 688 1.27 27.53 4.35
CA TYR A 688 2.47 26.79 4.72
C TYR A 688 2.15 25.30 4.83
N VAL A 689 2.80 24.49 4.01
CA VAL A 689 2.56 23.05 3.93
C VAL A 689 3.76 22.32 4.51
N ASN A 690 3.52 21.41 5.45
CA ASN A 690 4.55 20.54 5.99
C ASN A 690 4.73 19.30 5.11
N PHE A 691 5.90 19.16 4.51
CA PHE A 691 6.30 18.00 3.73
C PHE A 691 7.07 17.01 4.63
N SER A 692 6.39 16.34 5.55
CA SER A 692 7.02 15.33 6.44
C SER A 692 6.92 13.89 5.91
N ASP A 693 6.04 13.66 4.93
CA ASP A 693 5.73 12.34 4.38
C ASP A 693 6.31 12.14 2.98
N LYS A 694 6.48 10.88 2.55
CA LYS A 694 6.97 10.53 1.21
C LYS A 694 6.07 11.06 0.09
N ARG A 695 4.78 11.26 0.36
CA ARG A 695 3.79 11.79 -0.59
C ARG A 695 2.85 12.74 0.13
N VAL A 696 2.68 13.94 -0.42
CA VAL A 696 1.67 14.92 -0.03
C VAL A 696 0.77 15.16 -1.24
N SER A 697 -0.55 15.15 -1.06
CA SER A 697 -1.49 15.22 -2.19
C SER A 697 -2.69 16.09 -1.86
N PHE A 698 -2.84 17.18 -2.62
CA PHE A 698 -4.03 18.03 -2.65
C PHE A 698 -4.83 17.76 -3.91
N THR A 699 -5.39 16.56 -3.99
CA THR A 699 -6.16 16.09 -5.14
C THR A 699 -7.47 15.45 -4.69
N ARG A 700 -8.40 15.22 -5.62
CA ARG A 700 -9.73 14.63 -5.36
C ARG A 700 -10.48 15.43 -4.29
N GLU A 701 -10.77 14.83 -3.14
CA GLU A 701 -11.49 15.45 -2.01
C GLU A 701 -10.67 16.54 -1.31
N ASN A 702 -9.34 16.48 -1.41
CA ASN A 702 -8.41 17.44 -0.79
C ASN A 702 -7.88 18.49 -1.77
N ARG A 703 -8.53 18.65 -2.93
CA ARG A 703 -8.14 19.68 -3.91
C ARG A 703 -8.35 21.09 -3.36
N ILE A 704 -7.55 22.03 -3.80
CA ILE A 704 -7.64 23.42 -3.33
C ILE A 704 -8.71 24.16 -4.15
N ILE A 705 -9.74 24.66 -3.46
CA ILE A 705 -10.80 25.47 -4.08
C ILE A 705 -10.32 26.92 -4.11
N LEU A 706 -10.28 27.51 -5.29
CA LEU A 706 -9.97 28.92 -5.49
C LEU A 706 -11.26 29.72 -5.60
N TYR A 707 -11.31 30.81 -4.86
CA TYR A 707 -12.47 31.67 -4.78
C TYR A 707 -12.24 32.96 -5.58
N LYS A 708 -13.31 33.47 -6.21
CA LYS A 708 -13.25 34.78 -6.88
C LYS A 708 -13.07 35.88 -5.84
N ASP A 709 -12.28 36.89 -6.17
CA ASP A 709 -12.02 38.03 -5.27
C ASP A 709 -13.14 39.08 -5.31
N LEU A 710 -14.38 38.64 -5.03
CA LEU A 710 -15.56 39.51 -5.07
C LEU A 710 -15.54 40.57 -3.97
N LEU A 711 -14.89 40.28 -2.84
CA LEU A 711 -14.73 41.25 -1.75
C LEU A 711 -13.79 42.39 -2.18
N GLY A 712 -12.62 42.06 -2.75
CA GLY A 712 -11.69 43.07 -3.26
C GLY A 712 -12.30 43.92 -4.39
N ASP A 713 -13.06 43.29 -5.29
CA ASP A 713 -13.81 44.02 -6.33
C ASP A 713 -14.87 44.96 -5.70
N ALA A 714 -15.60 44.51 -4.68
CA ALA A 714 -16.59 45.33 -3.98
C ALA A 714 -15.97 46.51 -3.24
N GLU A 715 -14.83 46.30 -2.55
CA GLU A 715 -14.09 47.36 -1.86
C GLU A 715 -13.60 48.43 -2.86
N LYS A 716 -13.15 47.99 -4.05
CA LYS A 716 -12.74 48.89 -5.12
C LYS A 716 -13.90 49.73 -5.63
N GLU A 717 -15.05 49.11 -5.93
CA GLU A 717 -16.26 49.83 -6.35
C GLU A 717 -16.77 50.79 -5.26
N TYR A 718 -16.70 50.38 -4.00
CA TYR A 718 -17.04 51.24 -2.86
C TYR A 718 -16.09 52.45 -2.74
N SER A 719 -14.79 52.26 -2.96
CA SER A 719 -13.80 53.35 -2.89
C SER A 719 -13.98 54.44 -3.96
N VAL A 720 -14.68 54.14 -5.05
CA VAL A 720 -15.05 55.09 -6.10
C VAL A 720 -16.52 55.52 -6.02
N GLU A 721 -17.15 55.33 -4.85
CA GLU A 721 -18.54 55.69 -4.53
C GLU A 721 -19.62 54.98 -5.37
N ASN A 722 -19.31 53.85 -6.00
CA ASN A 722 -20.27 53.03 -6.74
C ASN A 722 -20.97 52.01 -5.82
N ILE A 723 -21.78 52.53 -4.90
CA ILE A 723 -22.36 51.78 -3.77
C ILE A 723 -23.26 50.62 -4.23
N ASP A 724 -24.10 50.81 -5.25
CA ASP A 724 -25.02 49.77 -5.72
C ASP A 724 -24.28 48.55 -6.28
N THR A 725 -23.18 48.80 -7.01
CA THR A 725 -22.34 47.75 -7.58
C THR A 725 -21.59 47.00 -6.48
N ALA A 726 -21.04 47.72 -5.50
CA ALA A 726 -20.39 47.12 -4.34
C ALA A 726 -21.34 46.21 -3.56
N ILE A 727 -22.57 46.66 -3.29
CA ILE A 727 -23.60 45.84 -2.63
C ILE A 727 -23.92 44.59 -3.44
N SER A 728 -24.10 44.71 -4.75
CA SER A 728 -24.39 43.59 -5.65
C SER A 728 -23.29 42.52 -5.59
N LEU A 729 -22.01 42.93 -5.61
CA LEU A 729 -20.88 42.01 -5.49
C LEU A 729 -20.85 41.29 -4.14
N LEU A 730 -21.06 42.02 -3.04
CA LEU A 730 -21.07 41.44 -1.69
C LEU A 730 -22.22 40.45 -1.46
N LEU A 731 -23.40 40.71 -2.03
CA LEU A 731 -24.55 39.82 -1.93
C LEU A 731 -24.37 38.50 -2.69
N ASN A 732 -23.46 38.47 -3.68
CA ASN A 732 -23.15 37.27 -4.45
C ASN A 732 -22.10 36.36 -3.77
N ILE A 733 -21.58 36.75 -2.59
CA ILE A 733 -20.65 35.92 -1.81
C ILE A 733 -21.47 34.92 -0.97
N PRO A 734 -21.36 33.59 -1.20
CA PRO A 734 -22.11 32.59 -0.45
C PRO A 734 -21.58 32.42 0.98
N ASP A 735 -22.39 31.87 1.88
CA ASP A 735 -22.03 31.62 3.29
C ASP A 735 -20.85 30.67 3.48
N SER A 736 -20.62 29.75 2.54
CA SER A 736 -19.46 28.84 2.52
C SER A 736 -18.15 29.51 2.09
N HIS A 737 -18.18 30.78 1.67
CA HIS A 737 -16.99 31.49 1.18
C HIS A 737 -16.10 31.95 2.35
N PRO A 738 -14.76 31.86 2.26
CA PRO A 738 -13.87 32.32 3.31
C PRO A 738 -14.07 33.81 3.68
N ASP A 739 -14.39 34.63 2.69
CA ASP A 739 -14.63 36.08 2.88
C ASP A 739 -16.07 36.46 3.25
N TYR A 740 -16.98 35.50 3.43
CA TYR A 740 -18.40 35.78 3.68
C TYR A 740 -18.61 36.73 4.87
N ARG A 741 -17.89 36.48 5.96
CA ARG A 741 -17.99 37.32 7.16
C ARG A 741 -17.60 38.77 6.88
N SER A 742 -16.42 38.99 6.29
CA SER A 742 -15.93 40.32 5.93
C SER A 742 -16.90 41.03 4.98
N ALA A 743 -17.51 40.28 4.05
CA ALA A 743 -18.53 40.82 3.16
C ALA A 743 -19.79 41.29 3.91
N MET A 744 -20.27 40.50 4.89
CA MET A 744 -21.41 40.90 5.73
C MET A 744 -21.08 42.10 6.63
N GLU A 745 -19.83 42.23 7.11
CA GLU A 745 -19.40 43.41 7.88
C GLU A 745 -19.41 44.68 7.03
N LEU A 746 -18.90 44.61 5.80
CA LEU A 746 -18.92 45.74 4.86
C LEU A 746 -20.35 46.10 4.44
N LEU A 747 -21.22 45.12 4.15
CA LEU A 747 -22.64 45.37 3.91
C LEU A 747 -23.30 46.06 5.11
N GLY A 748 -23.06 45.55 6.32
CA GLY A 748 -23.57 46.16 7.55
C GLY A 748 -23.12 47.61 7.70
N TYR A 749 -21.86 47.90 7.37
CA TYR A 749 -21.30 49.25 7.41
C TYR A 749 -21.96 50.17 6.38
N ILE A 750 -22.05 49.77 5.11
CA ILE A 750 -22.67 50.55 4.04
C ILE A 750 -24.13 50.90 4.40
N TYR A 751 -24.90 49.92 4.88
CA TYR A 751 -26.28 50.17 5.29
C TYR A 751 -26.39 51.07 6.52
N PHE A 752 -25.42 51.01 7.44
CA PHE A 752 -25.39 51.84 8.65
C PHE A 752 -24.94 53.29 8.38
N SER A 753 -23.86 53.49 7.62
CA SER A 753 -23.21 54.79 7.42
C SER A 753 -23.82 55.58 6.27
N ASP A 754 -24.02 54.92 5.12
CA ASP A 754 -24.29 55.61 3.85
C ASP A 754 -25.78 55.60 3.53
N ILE A 755 -26.43 54.44 3.61
CA ILE A 755 -27.86 54.28 3.27
C ILE A 755 -28.77 54.67 4.45
N ARG A 756 -28.29 54.53 5.68
CA ARG A 756 -29.06 54.73 6.93
C ARG A 756 -30.27 53.79 7.08
N ASP A 757 -30.19 52.58 6.51
CA ASP A 757 -31.15 51.50 6.77
C ASP A 757 -30.62 50.63 7.93
N TYR A 758 -30.98 51.03 9.14
CA TYR A 758 -30.48 50.39 10.35
C TYR A 758 -30.99 48.95 10.52
N ARG A 759 -32.15 48.61 9.96
CA ARG A 759 -32.69 47.24 9.99
C ARG A 759 -31.83 46.29 9.17
N ARG A 760 -31.47 46.70 7.95
CA ARG A 760 -30.52 45.91 7.12
C ARG A 760 -29.13 45.89 7.73
N ALA A 761 -28.67 46.99 8.32
CA ALA A 761 -27.40 47.00 9.04
C ALA A 761 -27.39 45.97 10.19
N ILE A 762 -28.46 45.90 11.00
CA ILE A 762 -28.63 44.90 12.07
C ILE A 762 -28.57 43.48 11.49
N GLU A 763 -29.28 43.23 10.40
CA GLU A 763 -29.30 41.91 9.74
C GLU A 763 -27.89 41.45 9.34
N TYR A 764 -27.15 42.27 8.60
CA TYR A 764 -25.84 41.89 8.09
C TYR A 764 -24.77 41.80 9.18
N TYR A 765 -24.74 42.74 10.14
CA TYR A 765 -23.86 42.60 11.30
C TYR A 765 -24.18 41.34 12.12
N SER A 766 -25.47 40.98 12.28
CA SER A 766 -25.85 39.75 12.96
C SER A 766 -25.43 38.51 12.20
N ARG A 767 -25.47 38.52 10.86
CA ARG A 767 -24.97 37.42 10.02
C ARG A 767 -23.45 37.26 10.12
N SER A 768 -22.71 38.37 10.07
CA SER A 768 -21.26 38.36 10.30
C SER A 768 -20.91 37.73 11.65
N LEU A 769 -21.57 38.16 12.74
CA LEU A 769 -21.30 37.66 14.09
C LEU A 769 -21.70 36.19 14.29
N LYS A 770 -22.64 35.66 13.49
CA LYS A 770 -23.05 34.25 13.51
C LYS A 770 -22.09 33.33 12.74
N ALA A 771 -21.38 33.85 11.74
CA ALA A 771 -20.45 33.07 10.92
C ALA A 771 -19.12 32.74 11.63
N VAL A 772 -19.08 32.79 12.97
CA VAL A 772 -17.87 32.56 13.78
C VAL A 772 -17.88 31.13 14.32
N ASP A 773 -17.14 30.23 13.66
CA ASP A 773 -16.72 28.94 14.23
C ASP A 773 -15.27 29.06 14.73
N GLY A 774 -15.00 28.65 15.98
CA GLY A 774 -13.63 28.43 16.48
C GLY A 774 -12.82 29.67 16.92
N GLU A 775 -11.74 29.41 17.69
CA GLU A 775 -11.07 30.26 18.69
C GLU A 775 -10.41 31.60 18.29
N ILE A 776 -10.62 32.17 17.10
CA ILE A 776 -9.98 33.45 16.73
C ILE A 776 -10.84 34.65 17.16
N LYS A 777 -10.69 35.05 18.43
CA LYS A 777 -11.25 36.30 18.97
C LYS A 777 -10.35 37.50 18.63
N SER A 778 -10.32 37.94 17.37
CA SER A 778 -9.61 39.16 16.95
C SER A 778 -10.33 40.44 17.46
N ALA A 779 -9.58 41.55 17.51
CA ALA A 779 -10.08 42.88 17.88
C ALA A 779 -11.18 43.42 16.93
N GLU A 780 -11.25 42.91 15.69
CA GLU A 780 -12.15 43.38 14.63
C GLU A 780 -13.62 43.17 14.98
N ASN A 781 -13.94 42.05 15.66
CA ASN A 781 -15.30 41.75 16.11
C ASN A 781 -15.90 42.86 17.00
N ILE A 782 -15.07 43.55 17.79
CA ILE A 782 -15.56 44.55 18.73
C ILE A 782 -16.19 45.74 18.00
N PHE A 783 -15.69 46.08 16.80
CA PHE A 783 -16.30 47.14 15.98
C PHE A 783 -17.66 46.71 15.41
N SER A 784 -17.84 45.43 15.05
CA SER A 784 -19.13 44.90 14.62
C SER A 784 -20.17 44.98 15.75
N TYR A 785 -19.82 44.63 16.99
CA TYR A 785 -20.69 44.83 18.16
C TYR A 785 -20.97 46.32 18.41
N TYR A 786 -19.96 47.19 18.29
CA TYR A 786 -20.11 48.63 18.47
C TYR A 786 -21.08 49.25 17.43
N ASN A 787 -20.92 48.92 16.16
CA ASN A 787 -21.80 49.40 15.09
C ASN A 787 -23.19 48.78 15.18
N LEU A 788 -23.29 47.50 15.55
CA LEU A 788 -24.57 46.82 15.79
C LEU A 788 -25.33 47.48 16.97
N GLY A 789 -24.64 47.81 18.05
CA GLY A 789 -25.20 48.56 19.18
C GLY A 789 -25.74 49.92 18.75
N GLN A 790 -25.00 50.64 17.90
CA GLN A 790 -25.47 51.91 17.33
C GLN A 790 -26.67 51.72 16.39
N ALA A 791 -26.68 50.68 15.55
CA ALA A 791 -27.82 50.41 14.67
C ALA A 791 -29.09 50.10 15.47
N TYR A 792 -28.99 49.27 16.52
CA TYR A 792 -30.08 49.03 17.46
C TYR A 792 -30.53 50.29 18.19
N TYR A 793 -29.59 51.14 18.62
CA TYR A 793 -29.93 52.43 19.23
C TYR A 793 -30.73 53.33 18.28
N ASN A 794 -30.34 53.41 17.01
CA ASN A 794 -31.04 54.24 16.03
C ASN A 794 -32.44 53.71 15.70
N GLU A 795 -32.63 52.38 15.60
CA GLU A 795 -33.97 51.77 15.49
C GLU A 795 -34.82 52.02 16.75
N ALA A 796 -34.20 52.05 17.93
CA ALA A 796 -34.90 52.34 19.17
C ALA A 796 -35.35 53.81 19.24
N GLU A 797 -34.49 54.76 18.85
CA GLU A 797 -34.84 56.18 18.80
C GLU A 797 -35.95 56.47 17.76
N SER A 798 -35.93 55.81 16.60
CA SER A 798 -36.98 55.98 15.58
C SER A 798 -38.35 55.47 16.06
N ALA A 799 -38.35 54.47 16.95
CA ALA A 799 -39.55 53.86 17.51
C ALA A 799 -39.99 54.43 18.87
N PHE A 800 -39.19 55.28 19.50
CA PHE A 800 -39.35 55.67 20.91
C PHE A 800 -40.75 56.21 21.23
N TYR A 801 -41.31 57.05 20.34
CA TYR A 801 -42.63 57.66 20.52
C TYR A 801 -43.77 56.90 19.82
N SER A 802 -43.46 55.89 18.99
CA SER A 802 -44.44 55.19 18.15
C SER A 802 -44.71 53.76 18.61
N SER A 803 -43.73 53.06 19.18
CA SER A 803 -43.86 51.70 19.69
C SER A 803 -42.93 51.45 20.88
N SER A 804 -43.50 51.56 22.08
CA SER A 804 -42.75 51.39 23.34
C SER A 804 -42.09 50.02 23.47
N GLU A 805 -42.78 48.95 23.06
CA GLU A 805 -42.26 47.57 23.16
C GLU A 805 -41.10 47.34 22.18
N TYR A 806 -41.23 47.82 20.94
CA TYR A 806 -40.18 47.71 19.93
C TYR A 806 -38.96 48.56 20.31
N ALA A 807 -39.17 49.79 20.79
CA ALA A 807 -38.09 50.65 21.27
C ALA A 807 -37.37 50.00 22.47
N GLN A 808 -38.11 49.48 23.44
CA GLN A 808 -37.55 48.79 24.61
C GLN A 808 -36.68 47.60 24.19
N TYR A 809 -37.15 46.76 23.27
CA TYR A 809 -36.39 45.63 22.76
C TYR A 809 -35.05 46.09 22.14
N ASN A 810 -35.10 47.07 21.25
CA ASN A 810 -33.91 47.54 20.54
C ASN A 810 -32.91 48.25 21.49
N TYR A 811 -33.36 49.04 22.47
CA TYR A 811 -32.44 49.56 23.49
C TYR A 811 -31.78 48.47 24.32
N LEU A 812 -32.51 47.39 24.66
CA LEU A 812 -31.92 46.28 25.40
C LEU A 812 -30.84 45.58 24.56
N GLN A 813 -31.08 45.39 23.26
CA GLN A 813 -30.05 44.86 22.36
C GLN A 813 -28.86 45.82 22.23
N ALA A 814 -29.10 47.13 22.13
CA ALA A 814 -28.03 48.13 22.12
C ALA A 814 -27.17 48.05 23.38
N VAL A 815 -27.80 47.99 24.56
CA VAL A 815 -27.12 47.81 25.86
C VAL A 815 -26.24 46.57 25.85
N ASN A 816 -26.77 45.41 25.44
CA ASN A 816 -26.01 44.17 25.42
C ASN A 816 -24.74 44.28 24.57
N ASN A 817 -24.86 44.91 23.40
CA ASN A 817 -23.73 45.14 22.50
C ASN A 817 -22.71 46.13 23.09
N PHE A 818 -23.15 47.26 23.66
CA PHE A 818 -22.26 48.24 24.25
C PHE A 818 -21.57 47.75 25.52
N GLU A 819 -22.23 46.98 26.37
CA GLU A 819 -21.59 46.31 27.52
C GLU A 819 -20.50 45.34 27.06
N TYR A 820 -20.75 44.60 25.97
CA TYR A 820 -19.75 43.71 25.38
C TYR A 820 -18.48 44.47 24.95
N VAL A 821 -18.65 45.65 24.35
CA VAL A 821 -17.55 46.56 23.95
C VAL A 821 -16.86 47.16 25.18
N LYS A 822 -17.61 47.69 26.16
CA LYS A 822 -17.09 48.29 27.40
C LYS A 822 -16.19 47.31 28.15
N ALA A 823 -16.64 46.07 28.34
CA ALA A 823 -15.90 45.01 29.02
C ALA A 823 -14.59 44.61 28.33
N ARG A 824 -14.44 44.91 27.03
CA ARG A 824 -13.29 44.52 26.21
C ARG A 824 -12.47 45.70 25.70
N LYS A 825 -12.52 46.86 26.37
CA LYS A 825 -11.74 48.07 26.02
C LYS A 825 -10.28 47.80 25.65
N GLY A 826 -9.60 46.91 26.38
CA GLY A 826 -8.18 46.57 26.14
C GLY A 826 -7.90 45.93 24.77
N ARG A 827 -8.92 45.35 24.13
CA ARG A 827 -8.84 44.73 22.80
C ARG A 827 -9.12 45.71 21.65
N LEU A 828 -9.58 46.93 21.93
CA LEU A 828 -9.72 47.95 20.89
C LEU A 828 -8.33 48.42 20.43
N PRO A 829 -8.11 48.67 19.12
CA PRO A 829 -6.89 49.26 18.59
C PRO A 829 -6.56 50.58 19.29
N VAL A 830 -5.31 50.79 19.68
CA VAL A 830 -4.87 51.94 20.50
C VAL A 830 -5.35 53.28 19.90
N GLN A 831 -5.27 53.42 18.59
CA GLN A 831 -5.66 54.64 17.86
C GLN A 831 -7.16 54.98 17.93
N ARG A 832 -8.04 53.98 18.06
CA ARG A 832 -9.51 54.17 18.11
C ARG A 832 -10.11 53.87 19.49
N ARG A 833 -9.32 53.32 20.42
CA ARG A 833 -9.78 52.89 21.74
C ARG A 833 -10.43 54.02 22.52
N LEU A 834 -9.82 55.21 22.48
CA LEU A 834 -10.28 56.37 23.24
C LEU A 834 -11.67 56.82 22.77
N THR A 835 -11.82 57.05 21.47
CA THR A 835 -13.05 57.55 20.84
C THR A 835 -14.19 56.54 20.96
N VAL A 836 -13.94 55.27 20.61
CA VAL A 836 -14.97 54.22 20.66
C VAL A 836 -15.43 53.94 22.08
N TYR A 837 -14.52 53.91 23.05
CA TYR A 837 -14.88 53.66 24.45
C TYR A 837 -15.71 54.82 25.02
N GLN A 838 -15.32 56.06 24.73
CA GLN A 838 -16.08 57.22 25.18
C GLN A 838 -17.50 57.23 24.58
N ASP A 839 -17.62 56.95 23.30
CA ASP A 839 -18.91 56.89 22.61
C ASP A 839 -19.77 55.74 23.13
N THR A 840 -19.16 54.59 23.42
CA THR A 840 -19.83 53.44 24.05
C THR A 840 -20.43 53.81 25.41
N LEU A 841 -19.70 54.52 26.28
CA LEU A 841 -20.21 54.95 27.58
C LEU A 841 -21.40 55.92 27.42
N PHE A 842 -21.32 56.83 26.45
CA PHE A 842 -22.42 57.75 26.13
C PHE A 842 -23.69 56.99 25.75
N TYR A 843 -23.61 56.15 24.70
CA TYR A 843 -24.78 55.42 24.23
C TYR A 843 -25.33 54.46 25.30
N LEU A 844 -24.46 53.81 26.07
CA LEU A 844 -24.89 52.92 27.15
C LEU A 844 -25.67 53.67 28.24
N ALA A 845 -25.18 54.84 28.69
CA ALA A 845 -25.87 55.66 29.68
C ALA A 845 -27.23 56.17 29.16
N VAL A 846 -27.27 56.65 27.91
CA VAL A 846 -28.51 57.07 27.26
C VAL A 846 -29.50 55.91 27.14
N CYS A 847 -29.06 54.72 26.68
CA CYS A 847 -29.93 53.56 26.55
C CYS A 847 -30.55 53.15 27.89
N TYR A 848 -29.77 53.09 28.98
CA TYR A 848 -30.30 52.79 30.31
C TYR A 848 -31.32 53.83 30.77
N GLN A 849 -31.05 55.12 30.56
CA GLN A 849 -31.98 56.18 30.94
C GLN A 849 -33.28 56.15 30.11
N LYS A 850 -33.19 55.85 28.81
CA LYS A 850 -34.34 55.65 27.92
C LYS A 850 -35.16 54.41 28.30
N LEU A 851 -34.50 53.31 28.67
CA LEU A 851 -35.17 52.13 29.22
C LEU A 851 -35.90 52.44 30.52
N TYR A 852 -35.35 53.28 31.39
CA TYR A 852 -36.07 53.77 32.56
C TYR A 852 -37.31 54.57 32.16
N TYR A 853 -37.24 55.47 31.18
CA TYR A 853 -38.41 56.23 30.72
C TYR A 853 -39.54 55.33 30.21
N LEU A 854 -39.20 54.28 29.46
CA LEU A 854 -40.18 53.33 28.92
C LEU A 854 -40.74 52.37 29.97
N THR A 855 -39.97 51.98 30.99
CA THR A 855 -40.33 50.87 31.90
C THR A 855 -40.58 51.27 33.35
N GLN A 856 -40.14 52.46 33.76
CA GLN A 856 -40.17 52.96 35.13
C GLN A 856 -39.41 52.09 36.16
N LYS A 857 -38.51 51.19 35.69
CA LYS A 857 -37.70 50.32 36.57
C LYS A 857 -36.47 51.07 37.09
N SER A 858 -36.40 51.27 38.41
CA SER A 858 -35.31 51.99 39.10
C SER A 858 -33.91 51.39 38.90
N GLU A 859 -33.81 50.11 38.55
CA GLU A 859 -32.55 49.44 38.23
C GLU A 859 -31.85 50.11 37.03
N TYR A 860 -32.60 50.43 35.97
CA TYR A 860 -32.02 51.09 34.79
C TYR A 860 -31.58 52.51 35.08
N LEU A 861 -32.32 53.24 35.92
CA LEU A 861 -31.92 54.58 36.36
C LEU A 861 -30.62 54.54 37.18
N SER A 862 -30.48 53.56 38.08
CA SER A 862 -29.25 53.33 38.83
C SER A 862 -28.06 53.07 37.89
N LYS A 863 -28.25 52.19 36.89
CA LYS A 863 -27.21 51.87 35.90
C LYS A 863 -26.83 53.09 35.06
N ALA A 864 -27.81 53.87 34.59
CA ALA A 864 -27.55 55.11 33.86
C ALA A 864 -26.72 56.11 34.67
N TYR A 865 -27.06 56.29 35.95
CA TYR A 865 -26.34 57.19 36.86
C TYR A 865 -24.85 56.84 36.97
N TYR A 866 -24.52 55.57 37.24
CA TYR A 866 -23.12 55.15 37.35
C TYR A 866 -22.36 55.19 36.02
N VAL A 867 -23.00 54.86 34.90
CA VAL A 867 -22.34 54.98 33.59
C VAL A 867 -22.11 56.45 33.21
N TRP A 868 -23.00 57.38 33.60
CA TRP A 868 -22.73 58.80 33.46
C TRP A 868 -21.53 59.26 34.31
N ILE A 869 -21.38 58.77 35.54
CA ILE A 869 -20.16 59.04 36.34
C ILE A 869 -18.92 58.58 35.56
N ASP A 870 -18.89 57.32 35.12
CA ASP A 870 -17.78 56.79 34.32
C ASP A 870 -17.51 57.65 33.08
N TYR A 871 -18.55 58.09 32.36
CA TYR A 871 -18.40 58.91 31.15
C TYR A 871 -17.68 60.23 31.45
N PHE A 872 -18.05 60.93 32.52
CA PHE A 872 -17.47 62.24 32.85
C PHE A 872 -16.11 62.13 33.54
N ASP A 873 -15.93 61.19 34.46
CA ASP A 873 -14.68 60.99 35.20
C ASP A 873 -13.53 60.57 34.28
N PHE A 874 -13.86 59.81 33.22
CA PHE A 874 -12.89 59.33 32.24
C PHE A 874 -12.95 60.10 30.91
N PHE A 875 -13.65 61.25 30.84
CA PHE A 875 -13.72 62.06 29.61
C PHE A 875 -12.34 62.66 29.28
N PRO A 876 -11.69 62.29 28.17
CA PRO A 876 -10.35 62.78 27.86
C PRO A 876 -10.35 64.21 27.33
N ASP A 877 -9.41 65.03 27.80
CA ASP A 877 -9.23 66.41 27.34
C ASP A 877 -9.02 66.51 25.83
N GLU A 878 -8.38 65.51 25.22
CA GLU A 878 -8.12 65.44 23.78
C GLU A 878 -9.42 65.42 22.95
N LEU A 879 -10.49 64.79 23.46
CA LEU A 879 -11.78 64.72 22.78
C LEU A 879 -12.57 66.03 22.87
N SER A 880 -12.23 66.93 23.80
CA SER A 880 -12.88 68.25 23.92
C SER A 880 -12.64 69.15 22.69
N ARG A 881 -11.59 68.86 21.93
CA ARG A 881 -11.22 69.57 20.69
C ARG A 881 -11.94 69.03 19.46
N ASP A 882 -12.45 67.82 19.53
CA ASP A 882 -13.22 67.21 18.45
C ASP A 882 -14.68 67.73 18.47
N SER A 883 -15.16 68.19 17.31
CA SER A 883 -16.48 68.82 17.20
C SER A 883 -17.64 67.88 17.51
N TYR A 884 -17.50 66.58 17.20
CA TYR A 884 -18.50 65.55 17.50
C TYR A 884 -18.57 65.31 19.00
N PHE A 885 -17.43 65.06 19.65
CA PHE A 885 -17.39 64.80 21.09
C PHE A 885 -17.73 66.03 21.93
N LYS A 886 -17.39 67.24 21.48
CA LYS A 886 -17.84 68.47 22.14
C LYS A 886 -19.36 68.61 22.13
N LYS A 887 -20.02 68.27 21.01
CA LYS A 887 -21.48 68.26 20.92
C LYS A 887 -22.08 67.16 21.80
N GLN A 888 -21.49 65.96 21.77
CA GLN A 888 -21.92 64.83 22.59
C GLN A 888 -21.82 65.15 24.10
N HIS A 889 -20.71 65.73 24.54
CA HIS A 889 -20.48 66.09 25.95
C HIS A 889 -21.53 67.09 26.47
N ARG A 890 -21.93 68.07 25.64
CA ARG A 890 -23.03 69.00 25.97
C ARG A 890 -24.36 68.27 26.13
N ILE A 891 -24.65 67.30 25.25
CA ILE A 891 -25.86 66.46 25.35
C ILE A 891 -25.81 65.60 26.62
N ALA A 892 -24.67 64.94 26.87
CA ALA A 892 -24.41 64.13 28.06
C ALA A 892 -24.64 64.92 29.36
N THR A 893 -24.26 66.20 29.38
CA THR A 893 -24.43 67.06 30.56
C THR A 893 -25.90 67.23 30.91
N SER A 894 -26.77 67.37 29.90
CA SER A 894 -28.21 67.50 30.09
C SER A 894 -28.81 66.20 30.62
N TYR A 895 -28.44 65.06 30.02
CA TYR A 895 -28.90 63.74 30.48
C TYR A 895 -28.42 63.42 31.90
N ARG A 896 -27.17 63.74 32.25
CA ARG A 896 -26.63 63.53 33.60
C ARG A 896 -27.36 64.38 34.64
N GLN A 897 -27.60 65.67 34.38
CA GLN A 897 -28.36 66.54 35.30
C GLN A 897 -29.75 65.96 35.57
N GLU A 898 -30.41 65.48 34.51
CA GLU A 898 -31.72 64.84 34.65
C GLU A 898 -31.64 63.52 35.44
N ALA A 899 -30.65 62.67 35.17
CA ALA A 899 -30.44 61.42 35.89
C ALA A 899 -30.16 61.65 37.39
N VAL A 900 -29.31 62.63 37.73
CA VAL A 900 -29.00 63.02 39.12
C VAL A 900 -30.27 63.45 39.85
N ARG A 901 -31.07 64.33 39.22
CA ARG A 901 -32.36 64.79 39.75
C ARG A 901 -33.34 63.65 39.98
N LEU A 902 -33.42 62.71 39.03
CA LEU A 902 -34.33 61.55 39.12
C LEU A 902 -33.85 60.50 40.14
N TYR A 903 -32.54 60.37 40.33
CA TYR A 903 -31.94 59.41 41.26
C TYR A 903 -32.02 59.87 42.72
N GLY A 904 -32.12 61.18 42.96
CA GLY A 904 -32.22 61.77 44.31
C GLY A 904 -30.88 61.96 45.02
N ALA A 905 -29.80 62.12 44.26
CA ALA A 905 -28.49 62.50 44.78
C ALA A 905 -28.30 64.01 44.64
N ASP A 906 -28.69 64.78 45.65
CA ASP A 906 -28.24 66.18 45.82
C ASP A 906 -26.84 66.20 46.45
#